data_AF-A0AA35SN85-F1
#
_entry.id   AF-A0AA35SN85-F1
#
_cell.length_a   1.000
_cell.length_b   1.000
_cell.length_c   1.000
_cell.angle_alpha   90.00
_cell.angle_beta   90.00
_cell.angle_gamma   90.00
#
_symmetry.space_group_name_H-M   'P 1'
#
loop_
_entity.id
_entity.type
_entity.pdbx_description
1 polymer ?
#
loop_
_entity_poly.entity_id
_entity_poly.type
_entity_poly.pdbx_seq_one_letter_code
_entity_poly.pdbx_strand_id
1 'polypeptide(L)'
;MVLMDSLASNKEVGAVCARTHPKGSGVLYWYQIFDYAIGHWFTKPAEHLLGSVLCCPGCFSVFRCRALEGVLQEYSSEVQGAADFLYKDMGEDRWLCTLLIQRGWRLDYCAISENHTYCPESFDEFYRQRRRWVPSTIANLLLVISKAWNITSTNNSVSIAFVLFQAIMAFSTAISPATVILIIASGLQGAYQISDNAVLATIIILVLLSVIYGLVCLYTSQKTQIDVAKSLTLLFAILMAVVFVGIFKEIILEVFPVDNRLVLLQPPICTNKSADCLRAQNNLGVAVNMSSPFKVFQLPTSPTTWYVAVFAVTYTAAALLHLWEFPFLFHCIWYILGLPSGYLLLLIYSAVNLDSQSWGTREAAKAAGGGGGGFKMVKKWAREGGKVVREFLLLCCGKRGTDGGKEEKVPLLQEDTESDLAEDESGGEEADGVEHKKMSSDAKKWLKRQECHEYIDKFQQHGYCSLSYIASMTRREFKAIGIDKLGFVLRLEKAAKKLPAMVIETDVPPTVTDWLTTLEMEEYTEVFHRAGYKTEEDIENLKEIDDKELKRMGIVKMAHVQRLRKALESLFHPTSVEIQIHKAKRDLSSIDPAPIDGKDREAQFWQNILSNELKPIKVRLQQASKEIGQKLKTLRNSTLALMFLINIMWIILLYTVEVPQLVKYDLPERTFHLLFLAVYGFIVLVSFAAMLIHRFLMLIQFLGRPEVFDEAVHTLQNKHSLSG
;
A
#
# COMPACT_ATOMS: atom_id res chain seq x y z
N MET A 1 -3.04 -23.56 -19.29
CA MET A 1 -3.13 -25.03 -19.41
C MET A 1 -2.69 -25.74 -18.13
N VAL A 2 -1.45 -25.53 -17.67
CA VAL A 2 -0.87 -26.19 -16.48
C VAL A 2 -1.76 -26.20 -15.22
N LEU A 3 -2.36 -25.06 -14.85
CA LEU A 3 -3.27 -24.97 -13.70
C LEU A 3 -4.51 -25.87 -13.85
N MET A 4 -5.08 -25.92 -15.06
CA MET A 4 -6.25 -26.75 -15.34
C MET A 4 -5.89 -28.23 -15.27
N ASP A 5 -4.72 -28.62 -15.79
CA ASP A 5 -4.26 -30.02 -15.70
C ASP A 5 -4.01 -30.43 -14.24
N SER A 6 -3.43 -29.52 -13.44
CA SER A 6 -3.23 -29.74 -12.00
C SER A 6 -4.57 -30.03 -11.33
N LEU A 7 -5.59 -29.21 -11.63
CA LEU A 7 -6.94 -29.37 -11.11
C LEU A 7 -7.64 -30.63 -11.69
N ALA A 8 -7.39 -31.01 -12.93
CA ALA A 8 -7.92 -32.23 -13.52
C ALA A 8 -7.30 -33.50 -12.89
N SER A 9 -6.00 -33.46 -12.58
CA SER A 9 -5.24 -34.59 -12.05
C SER A 9 -5.62 -34.99 -10.62
N ASN A 10 -5.98 -34.01 -9.78
CA ASN A 10 -6.39 -34.24 -8.39
C ASN A 10 -7.82 -33.76 -8.15
N LYS A 11 -8.73 -34.72 -7.92
CA LYS A 11 -10.16 -34.45 -7.67
C LYS A 11 -10.42 -33.75 -6.34
N GLU A 12 -9.52 -33.81 -5.37
CA GLU A 12 -9.64 -33.13 -4.07
C GLU A 12 -9.26 -31.64 -4.15
N VAL A 13 -8.64 -31.22 -5.25
CA VAL A 13 -8.23 -29.82 -5.47
C VAL A 13 -9.43 -29.01 -5.96
N GLY A 14 -9.79 -27.99 -5.18
CA GLY A 14 -10.87 -27.06 -5.46
C GLY A 14 -10.41 -25.79 -6.19
N ALA A 15 -9.15 -25.39 -6.00
CA ALA A 15 -8.55 -24.27 -6.72
C ALA A 15 -7.04 -24.42 -6.85
N VAL A 16 -6.47 -23.80 -7.88
CA VAL A 16 -5.01 -23.68 -8.07
C VAL A 16 -4.69 -22.22 -8.36
N CYS A 17 -3.79 -21.65 -7.57
CA CYS A 17 -3.23 -20.33 -7.83
C CYS A 17 -1.83 -20.44 -8.44
N ALA A 18 -1.51 -19.47 -9.27
CA ALA A 18 -0.21 -19.35 -9.90
C ALA A 18 0.63 -18.28 -9.21
N ARG A 19 1.82 -18.08 -9.75
CA ARG A 19 2.77 -17.09 -9.26
C ARG A 19 2.51 -15.72 -9.86
N THR A 20 2.62 -14.67 -9.04
CA THR A 20 2.42 -13.29 -9.48
C THR A 20 3.63 -12.40 -9.23
N HIS A 21 4.04 -11.69 -10.27
CA HIS A 21 5.13 -10.71 -10.23
C HIS A 21 4.60 -9.28 -10.21
N PRO A 22 5.12 -8.40 -9.34
CA PRO A 22 4.76 -7.00 -9.37
C PRO A 22 5.41 -6.30 -10.59
N LYS A 23 4.68 -5.34 -11.17
CA LYS A 23 5.16 -4.38 -12.17
C LYS A 23 4.89 -2.98 -11.69
N GLY A 24 5.84 -2.08 -11.95
CA GLY A 24 5.74 -0.67 -11.60
C GLY A 24 7.09 0.01 -11.67
N SER A 25 7.18 1.18 -11.06
CA SER A 25 8.38 2.02 -11.03
C SER A 25 8.60 2.66 -9.64
N GLY A 26 9.84 3.06 -9.37
CA GLY A 26 10.24 3.76 -8.14
C GLY A 26 10.57 2.87 -6.94
N VAL A 27 10.95 3.52 -5.83
CA VAL A 27 11.45 2.84 -4.61
C VAL A 27 10.40 1.92 -3.98
N LEU A 28 9.13 2.33 -4.01
CA LEU A 28 8.04 1.52 -3.46
C LEU A 28 7.78 0.27 -4.28
N TYR A 29 7.96 0.33 -5.59
CA TYR A 29 7.97 -0.86 -6.44
C TYR A 29 9.12 -1.79 -6.05
N TRP A 30 10.35 -1.27 -5.86
CA TRP A 30 11.49 -2.08 -5.45
C TRP A 30 11.29 -2.78 -4.11
N TYR A 31 10.71 -2.09 -3.12
CA TYR A 31 10.29 -2.72 -1.86
C TYR A 31 9.33 -3.91 -2.12
N GLN A 32 8.35 -3.71 -3.01
CA GLN A 32 7.35 -4.73 -3.32
C GLN A 32 7.89 -5.91 -4.13
N ILE A 33 8.94 -5.74 -4.94
CA ILE A 33 9.61 -6.87 -5.62
C ILE A 33 10.05 -7.91 -4.57
N PHE A 34 10.74 -7.47 -3.52
CA PHE A 34 11.23 -8.36 -2.49
C PHE A 34 10.11 -8.87 -1.57
N ASP A 35 9.12 -8.03 -1.24
CA ASP A 35 7.93 -8.46 -0.47
C ASP A 35 7.16 -9.59 -1.18
N TYR A 36 6.95 -9.47 -2.49
CA TYR A 36 6.33 -10.52 -3.30
C TYR A 36 7.23 -11.76 -3.40
N ALA A 37 8.55 -11.59 -3.48
CA ALA A 37 9.50 -12.70 -3.48
C ALA A 37 9.41 -13.50 -2.18
N ILE A 38 9.39 -12.85 -1.01
CA ILE A 38 9.19 -13.53 0.29
C ILE A 38 7.90 -14.37 0.27
N GLY A 39 6.79 -13.77 -0.18
CA GLY A 39 5.50 -14.45 -0.24
C GLY A 39 5.48 -15.67 -1.17
N HIS A 40 6.07 -15.57 -2.37
CA HIS A 40 6.02 -16.62 -3.39
C HIS A 40 7.16 -17.64 -3.29
N TRP A 41 8.31 -17.29 -2.72
CA TRP A 41 9.43 -18.20 -2.49
C TRP A 41 9.22 -19.01 -1.21
N PHE A 42 8.68 -18.41 -0.15
CA PHE A 42 8.64 -19.05 1.17
C PHE A 42 7.21 -19.36 1.61
N THR A 43 6.37 -18.34 1.76
CA THR A 43 5.06 -18.52 2.40
C THR A 43 4.13 -19.42 1.59
N LYS A 44 3.99 -19.18 0.29
CA LYS A 44 3.11 -19.99 -0.59
C LYS A 44 3.55 -21.45 -0.71
N PRO A 45 4.83 -21.76 -0.96
CA PRO A 45 5.32 -23.14 -0.90
C PRO A 45 5.10 -23.81 0.46
N ALA A 46 5.33 -23.10 1.57
CA ALA A 46 5.09 -23.61 2.92
C ALA A 46 3.61 -23.95 3.14
N GLU A 47 2.69 -23.05 2.77
CA GLU A 47 1.25 -23.30 2.84
C GLU A 47 0.84 -24.52 2.01
N HIS A 48 1.32 -24.61 0.76
CA HIS A 48 1.00 -25.69 -0.16
C HIS A 48 1.54 -27.05 0.30
N LEU A 49 2.77 -27.10 0.83
CA LEU A 49 3.38 -28.35 1.26
C LEU A 49 2.80 -28.84 2.59
N LEU A 50 2.67 -27.95 3.58
CA LEU A 50 2.20 -28.32 4.92
C LEU A 50 0.70 -28.60 4.95
N GLY A 51 -0.07 -28.03 4.02
CA GLY A 51 -1.48 -28.34 3.88
C GLY A 51 -2.13 -27.75 2.65
N SER A 52 -2.70 -26.55 2.79
CA SER A 52 -3.44 -25.87 1.73
C SER A 52 -3.10 -24.39 1.68
N VAL A 53 -3.07 -23.83 0.48
CA VAL A 53 -2.90 -22.39 0.27
C VAL A 53 -4.07 -21.63 0.89
N LEU A 54 -3.80 -20.53 1.61
CA LEU A 54 -4.85 -19.75 2.31
C LEU A 54 -5.42 -18.58 1.51
N CYS A 55 -4.88 -18.32 0.32
CA CYS A 55 -5.34 -17.26 -0.56
C CYS A 55 -4.94 -17.57 -2.01
N CYS A 56 -5.93 -17.68 -2.89
CA CYS A 56 -5.73 -17.77 -4.33
C CYS A 56 -6.05 -16.38 -4.91
N PRO A 57 -5.05 -15.55 -5.24
CA PRO A 57 -5.29 -14.19 -5.69
C PRO A 57 -6.05 -14.18 -7.02
N GLY A 58 -6.99 -13.25 -7.18
CA GLY A 58 -7.82 -13.17 -8.39
C GLY A 58 -7.06 -12.94 -9.69
N CYS A 59 -5.82 -12.41 -9.64
CA CYS A 59 -5.05 -12.08 -10.83
C CYS A 59 -4.57 -13.28 -11.66
N PHE A 60 -4.39 -14.47 -11.04
CA PHE A 60 -4.09 -15.70 -11.76
C PHE A 60 -4.39 -16.96 -10.93
N SER A 61 -5.67 -17.32 -10.91
CA SER A 61 -6.16 -18.52 -10.23
C SER A 61 -7.24 -19.22 -11.05
N VAL A 62 -7.35 -20.54 -10.92
CA VAL A 62 -8.43 -21.35 -11.52
C VAL A 62 -9.18 -22.06 -10.40
N PHE A 63 -10.51 -22.03 -10.47
CA PHE A 63 -11.40 -22.63 -9.48
C PHE A 63 -12.27 -23.71 -10.12
N ARG A 64 -12.50 -24.81 -9.41
CA ARG A 64 -13.43 -25.86 -9.82
C ARG A 64 -14.86 -25.39 -9.60
N CYS A 65 -15.71 -25.44 -10.64
CA CYS A 65 -17.11 -25.03 -10.53
C CYS A 65 -17.87 -25.74 -9.41
N ARG A 66 -17.71 -27.07 -9.27
CA ARG A 66 -18.33 -27.85 -8.19
C ARG A 66 -17.89 -27.40 -6.78
N ALA A 67 -16.65 -26.91 -6.65
CA ALA A 67 -16.15 -26.40 -5.38
C ALA A 67 -16.80 -25.04 -5.04
N LEU A 68 -16.93 -24.16 -6.05
CA LEU A 68 -17.60 -22.86 -5.91
C LEU A 68 -19.10 -23.02 -5.62
N GLU A 69 -19.80 -23.93 -6.31
CA GLU A 69 -21.23 -24.17 -6.12
C GLU A 69 -21.58 -24.43 -4.64
N GLY A 70 -20.75 -25.22 -3.95
CA GLY A 70 -20.98 -25.53 -2.54
C GLY A 70 -20.88 -24.31 -1.62
N VAL A 71 -20.08 -23.29 -1.97
CA VAL A 71 -19.78 -22.15 -1.09
C VAL A 71 -20.43 -20.85 -1.52
N LEU A 72 -20.98 -20.77 -2.74
CA LEU A 72 -21.41 -19.51 -3.35
C LEU A 72 -22.44 -18.75 -2.51
N GLN A 73 -23.45 -19.45 -1.97
CA GLN A 73 -24.49 -18.84 -1.13
C GLN A 73 -23.93 -18.21 0.15
N GLU A 74 -22.94 -18.86 0.78
CA GLU A 74 -22.30 -18.37 2.00
C GLU A 74 -21.30 -17.25 1.67
N TYR A 75 -20.60 -17.37 0.54
CA TYR A 75 -19.69 -16.35 0.02
C TYR A 75 -20.41 -15.04 -0.27
N SER A 76 -21.58 -15.10 -0.93
CA SER A 76 -22.41 -13.94 -1.27
C SER A 76 -23.34 -13.47 -0.13
N SER A 77 -23.22 -14.06 1.06
CA SER A 77 -24.07 -13.68 2.20
C SER A 77 -23.70 -12.30 2.74
N GLU A 78 -24.71 -11.56 3.22
CA GLU A 78 -24.51 -10.24 3.78
C GLU A 78 -23.60 -10.26 5.03
N VAL A 79 -22.97 -9.12 5.31
CA VAL A 79 -22.17 -8.90 6.53
C VAL A 79 -23.09 -8.75 7.74
N GLN A 80 -23.02 -9.68 8.69
CA GLN A 80 -23.86 -9.64 9.90
C GLN A 80 -23.13 -9.07 11.13
N GLY A 81 -21.80 -8.98 11.08
CA GLY A 81 -20.97 -8.57 12.21
C GLY A 81 -19.66 -7.90 11.82
N ALA A 82 -18.92 -7.41 12.83
CA ALA A 82 -17.64 -6.75 12.62
C ALA A 82 -16.55 -7.72 12.11
N ALA A 83 -16.53 -8.97 12.59
CA ALA A 83 -15.62 -9.99 12.08
C ALA A 83 -15.95 -10.37 10.63
N ASP A 84 -17.24 -10.58 10.32
CA ASP A 84 -17.76 -10.79 8.96
C ASP A 84 -17.25 -9.73 7.99
N PHE A 85 -17.26 -8.45 8.40
CA PHE A 85 -16.75 -7.36 7.57
C PHE A 85 -15.27 -7.53 7.21
N LEU A 86 -14.44 -8.03 8.12
CA LEU A 86 -13.00 -8.17 7.90
C LEU A 86 -12.64 -9.29 6.90
N TYR A 87 -13.42 -10.35 6.81
CA TYR A 87 -13.16 -11.40 5.82
C TYR A 87 -14.05 -11.28 4.57
N LYS A 88 -15.34 -10.93 4.69
CA LYS A 88 -16.24 -10.83 3.52
C LYS A 88 -15.95 -9.60 2.65
N ASP A 89 -15.84 -8.41 3.26
CA ASP A 89 -15.71 -7.15 2.51
C ASP A 89 -14.24 -6.71 2.34
N MET A 90 -13.37 -7.01 3.32
CA MET A 90 -11.95 -6.64 3.25
C MET A 90 -11.03 -7.76 2.68
N GLY A 91 -11.53 -8.98 2.57
CA GLY A 91 -10.71 -10.18 2.35
C GLY A 91 -11.32 -11.17 1.39
N GLU A 92 -11.99 -10.70 0.34
CA GLU A 92 -12.83 -11.48 -0.55
C GLU A 92 -12.15 -12.78 -1.05
N ASP A 93 -10.91 -12.69 -1.51
CA ASP A 93 -10.13 -13.83 -2.00
C ASP A 93 -9.83 -14.84 -0.88
N ARG A 94 -9.47 -14.36 0.31
CA ARG A 94 -9.17 -15.20 1.48
C ARG A 94 -10.42 -15.84 2.06
N TRP A 95 -11.54 -15.11 2.06
CA TRP A 95 -12.82 -15.63 2.53
C TRP A 95 -13.29 -16.78 1.65
N LEU A 96 -13.23 -16.62 0.32
CA LEU A 96 -13.53 -17.70 -0.61
C LEU A 96 -12.64 -18.92 -0.36
N CYS A 97 -11.33 -18.73 -0.22
CA CYS A 97 -10.40 -19.82 0.07
C CYS A 97 -10.70 -20.50 1.41
N THR A 98 -11.01 -19.73 2.44
CA THR A 98 -11.35 -20.25 3.78
C THR A 98 -12.62 -21.09 3.74
N LEU A 99 -13.64 -20.68 2.98
CA LEU A 99 -14.85 -21.47 2.77
C LEU A 99 -14.56 -22.78 2.04
N LEU A 100 -13.77 -22.75 0.97
CA LEU A 100 -13.39 -23.95 0.24
C LEU A 100 -12.65 -24.95 1.14
N ILE A 101 -11.72 -24.46 1.96
CA ILE A 101 -11.00 -25.29 2.95
C ILE A 101 -11.98 -25.89 3.98
N GLN A 102 -12.94 -25.11 4.48
CA GLN A 102 -13.97 -25.59 5.41
C GLN A 102 -14.91 -26.64 4.80
N ARG A 103 -15.08 -26.64 3.46
CA ARG A 103 -15.85 -27.67 2.74
C ARG A 103 -15.00 -28.86 2.29
N GLY A 104 -13.77 -28.99 2.77
CA GLY A 104 -12.91 -30.15 2.50
C GLY A 104 -12.05 -30.05 1.24
N TRP A 105 -12.04 -28.91 0.54
CA TRP A 105 -11.23 -28.76 -0.67
C TRP A 105 -9.77 -28.38 -0.34
N ARG A 106 -8.84 -28.97 -1.08
CA ARG A 106 -7.43 -28.54 -1.11
C ARG A 106 -7.25 -27.39 -2.10
N LEU A 107 -6.42 -26.42 -1.75
CA LEU A 107 -6.02 -25.32 -2.63
C LEU A 107 -4.52 -25.38 -2.89
N ASP A 108 -4.14 -25.43 -4.17
CA ASP A 108 -2.75 -25.66 -4.58
C ASP A 108 -2.06 -24.39 -5.12
N TYR A 109 -0.72 -24.40 -5.08
CA TYR A 109 0.14 -23.37 -5.63
C TYR A 109 1.02 -23.94 -6.73
N CYS A 110 0.87 -23.43 -7.95
CA CYS A 110 1.67 -23.80 -9.11
C CYS A 110 2.70 -22.72 -9.43
N ALA A 111 3.97 -22.95 -9.08
CA ALA A 111 5.05 -21.98 -9.31
C ALA A 111 5.59 -21.97 -10.76
N ILE A 112 5.15 -22.88 -11.63
CA ILE A 112 5.58 -22.94 -13.05
C ILE A 112 4.83 -21.90 -13.89
N SER A 113 3.58 -21.61 -13.53
CA SER A 113 2.78 -20.61 -14.23
C SER A 113 2.93 -19.25 -13.56
N GLU A 114 3.18 -18.22 -14.36
CA GLU A 114 3.49 -16.88 -13.85
C GLU A 114 2.65 -15.81 -14.57
N ASN A 115 2.22 -14.79 -13.84
CA ASN A 115 1.63 -13.57 -14.39
C ASN A 115 2.32 -12.32 -13.82
N HIS A 116 1.98 -11.16 -14.39
CA HIS A 116 2.42 -9.87 -13.88
C HIS A 116 1.21 -8.99 -13.55
N THR A 117 1.30 -8.21 -12.48
CA THR A 117 0.26 -7.25 -12.07
C THR A 117 0.87 -5.91 -11.69
N TYR A 118 0.16 -4.82 -11.98
CA TYR A 118 0.59 -3.49 -11.54
C TYR A 118 0.40 -3.35 -10.04
N CYS A 119 1.49 -3.09 -9.33
CA CYS A 119 1.45 -2.83 -7.90
C CYS A 119 1.30 -1.31 -7.62
N PRO A 120 0.86 -0.92 -6.42
CA PRO A 120 0.85 0.48 -6.02
C PRO A 120 2.21 1.16 -6.20
N GLU A 121 2.25 2.26 -6.95
CA GLU A 121 3.47 3.06 -7.15
C GLU A 121 3.55 4.23 -6.15
N SER A 122 2.40 4.70 -5.67
CA SER A 122 2.33 5.78 -4.68
C SER A 122 2.17 5.23 -3.25
N PHE A 123 2.80 5.92 -2.30
CA PHE A 123 2.71 5.55 -0.87
C PHE A 123 1.26 5.55 -0.36
N ASP A 124 0.45 6.51 -0.80
CA ASP A 124 -0.97 6.61 -0.45
C ASP A 124 -1.77 5.38 -0.93
N GLU A 125 -1.53 4.94 -2.16
CA GLU A 125 -2.20 3.77 -2.73
C GLU A 125 -1.78 2.49 -2.00
N PHE A 126 -0.48 2.35 -1.72
CA PHE A 126 0.06 1.22 -0.96
C PHE A 126 -0.55 1.12 0.44
N TYR A 127 -0.58 2.22 1.21
CA TYR A 127 -1.20 2.22 2.54
C TYR A 127 -2.70 1.92 2.48
N ARG A 128 -3.43 2.45 1.51
CA ARG A 128 -4.86 2.17 1.34
C ARG A 128 -5.11 0.70 0.99
N GLN A 129 -4.27 0.10 0.16
CA GLN A 129 -4.34 -1.33 -0.17
C GLN A 129 -4.08 -2.18 1.08
N ARG A 130 -2.96 -1.91 1.77
CA ARG A 130 -2.52 -2.70 2.92
C ARG A 130 -3.44 -2.59 4.13
N ARG A 131 -4.11 -1.45 4.29
CA ARG A 131 -5.19 -1.27 5.28
C ARG A 131 -6.29 -2.34 5.16
N ARG A 132 -6.51 -2.88 3.96
CA ARG A 132 -7.49 -3.93 3.71
C ARG A 132 -6.87 -5.33 3.91
N TRP A 133 -5.69 -5.53 3.30
CA TRP A 133 -5.03 -6.83 3.26
C TRP A 133 -4.54 -7.31 4.62
N VAL A 134 -4.03 -6.40 5.46
CA VAL A 134 -3.45 -6.75 6.75
C VAL A 134 -4.53 -7.24 7.72
N PRO A 135 -5.62 -6.50 7.98
CA PRO A 135 -6.72 -6.99 8.82
C PRO A 135 -7.35 -8.27 8.31
N SER A 136 -7.59 -8.37 6.99
CA SER A 136 -8.23 -9.56 6.43
C SER A 136 -7.34 -10.80 6.53
N THR A 137 -6.03 -10.64 6.40
CA THR A 137 -5.07 -11.74 6.62
C THR A 137 -5.15 -12.24 8.07
N ILE A 138 -5.09 -11.34 9.05
CA ILE A 138 -5.15 -11.70 10.47
C ILE A 138 -6.52 -12.34 10.81
N ALA A 139 -7.62 -11.74 10.34
CA ALA A 139 -8.96 -12.25 10.60
C ALA A 139 -9.19 -13.65 10.01
N ASN A 140 -8.75 -13.91 8.77
CA ASN A 140 -8.86 -15.23 8.16
C ASN A 140 -7.96 -16.27 8.85
N LEU A 141 -6.73 -15.90 9.26
CA LEU A 141 -5.86 -16.80 10.04
C LEU A 141 -6.51 -17.19 11.37
N LEU A 142 -7.02 -16.21 12.12
CA LEU A 142 -7.74 -16.46 13.38
C LEU A 142 -8.99 -17.31 13.18
N LEU A 143 -9.69 -17.15 12.06
CA LEU A 143 -10.85 -17.98 11.73
C LEU A 143 -10.45 -19.44 11.46
N VAL A 144 -9.38 -19.68 10.69
CA VAL A 144 -8.84 -21.03 10.45
C VAL A 144 -8.41 -21.68 11.76
N ILE A 145 -7.74 -20.93 12.64
CA ILE A 145 -7.31 -21.41 13.96
C ILE A 145 -8.53 -21.71 14.84
N SER A 146 -9.51 -20.81 14.89
CA SER A 146 -10.72 -20.98 15.70
C SER A 146 -11.56 -22.18 15.26
N LYS A 147 -11.60 -22.47 13.96
CA LYS A 147 -12.32 -23.61 13.38
C LYS A 147 -11.44 -24.83 13.14
N ALA A 148 -10.24 -24.88 13.72
CA ALA A 148 -9.24 -25.91 13.46
C ALA A 148 -9.80 -27.34 13.55
N TRP A 149 -10.48 -27.67 14.64
CA TRP A 149 -11.03 -29.03 14.84
C TRP A 149 -12.01 -29.46 13.75
N ASN A 150 -12.87 -28.55 13.32
CA ASN A 150 -13.84 -28.83 12.26
C ASN A 150 -13.13 -28.98 10.90
N ILE A 151 -12.19 -28.08 10.61
CA ILE A 151 -11.42 -28.10 9.35
C ILE A 151 -10.59 -29.38 9.26
N THR A 152 -9.84 -29.76 10.31
CA THR A 152 -9.00 -30.96 10.29
C THR A 152 -9.80 -32.26 10.24
N SER A 153 -11.07 -32.25 10.69
CA SER A 153 -11.95 -33.41 10.60
C SER A 153 -12.63 -33.56 9.24
N THR A 154 -12.74 -32.48 8.48
CA THR A 154 -13.46 -32.43 7.19
C THR A 154 -12.52 -32.36 5.98
N ASN A 155 -11.30 -31.86 6.17
CA ASN A 155 -10.31 -31.62 5.13
C ASN A 155 -9.02 -32.39 5.43
N ASN A 156 -8.80 -33.49 4.70
CA ASN A 156 -7.61 -34.34 4.84
C ASN A 156 -6.30 -33.61 4.48
N SER A 157 -6.36 -32.50 3.72
CA SER A 157 -5.18 -31.71 3.39
C SER A 157 -4.78 -30.73 4.50
N VAL A 158 -5.60 -30.52 5.53
CA VAL A 158 -5.27 -29.60 6.63
C VAL A 158 -5.01 -30.39 7.90
N SER A 159 -3.76 -30.37 8.36
CA SER A 159 -3.32 -31.05 9.59
C SER A 159 -3.27 -30.10 10.80
N ILE A 160 -3.24 -30.67 12.01
CA ILE A 160 -2.97 -29.88 13.24
C ILE A 160 -1.60 -29.20 13.17
N ALA A 161 -0.60 -29.83 12.55
CA ALA A 161 0.72 -29.22 12.34
C ALA A 161 0.64 -27.98 11.44
N PHE A 162 -0.16 -28.03 10.38
CA PHE A 162 -0.44 -26.86 9.54
C PHE A 162 -1.13 -25.76 10.35
N VAL A 163 -2.16 -26.08 11.14
CA VAL A 163 -2.84 -25.10 12.00
C VAL A 163 -1.87 -24.46 12.98
N LEU A 164 -0.99 -25.26 13.60
CA LEU A 164 0.04 -24.75 14.51
C LEU A 164 1.01 -23.80 13.80
N PHE A 165 1.45 -24.13 12.58
CA PHE A 165 2.25 -23.24 11.75
C PHE A 165 1.53 -21.92 11.47
N GLN A 166 0.25 -21.96 11.11
CA GLN A 166 -0.56 -20.74 10.91
C GLN A 166 -0.76 -19.93 12.20
N ALA A 167 -0.86 -20.59 13.35
CA ALA A 167 -0.91 -19.93 14.65
C ALA A 167 0.41 -19.21 14.98
N ILE A 168 1.55 -19.83 14.67
CA ILE A 168 2.88 -19.21 14.81
C ILE A 168 3.01 -18.00 13.86
N MET A 169 2.53 -18.11 12.62
CA MET A 169 2.50 -16.98 11.67
C MET A 169 1.63 -15.82 12.19
N ALA A 170 0.44 -16.10 12.70
CA ALA A 170 -0.45 -15.09 13.29
C ALA A 170 0.19 -14.44 14.53
N PHE A 171 0.80 -15.24 15.42
CA PHE A 171 1.51 -14.75 16.59
C PHE A 171 2.70 -13.87 16.21
N SER A 172 3.53 -14.30 15.25
CA SER A 172 4.68 -13.52 14.76
C SER A 172 4.27 -12.15 14.22
N THR A 173 3.14 -12.09 13.49
CA THR A 173 2.58 -10.83 12.98
C THR A 173 2.16 -9.93 14.14
N ALA A 174 1.53 -10.47 15.19
CA ALA A 174 1.07 -9.71 16.34
C ALA A 174 2.21 -9.10 17.17
N ILE A 175 3.35 -9.81 17.31
CA ILE A 175 4.55 -9.34 18.04
C ILE A 175 5.52 -8.52 17.18
N SER A 176 5.24 -8.35 15.88
CA SER A 176 6.17 -7.70 14.96
C SER A 176 6.44 -6.21 15.27
N PRO A 177 5.50 -5.39 15.79
CA PRO A 177 5.81 -4.03 16.21
C PRO A 177 6.91 -3.96 17.30
N ALA A 178 6.79 -4.78 18.35
CA ALA A 178 7.79 -4.90 19.41
C ALA A 178 9.11 -5.46 18.87
N THR A 179 9.03 -6.47 18.02
CA THR A 179 10.20 -7.06 17.34
C THR A 179 11.02 -6.00 16.61
N VAL A 180 10.37 -5.15 15.81
CA VAL A 180 11.06 -4.08 15.07
C VAL A 180 11.74 -3.10 16.02
N ILE A 181 11.06 -2.69 17.09
CA ILE A 181 11.63 -1.78 18.09
C ILE A 181 12.90 -2.38 18.72
N LEU A 182 12.86 -3.68 19.05
CA LEU A 182 14.00 -4.40 19.60
C LEU A 182 15.13 -4.58 18.58
N ILE A 183 14.83 -4.88 17.31
CA ILE A 183 15.84 -4.95 16.24
C ILE A 183 16.58 -3.61 16.12
N ILE A 184 15.87 -2.48 16.16
CA ILE A 184 16.48 -1.15 16.12
C ILE A 184 17.35 -0.93 17.36
N ALA A 185 16.83 -1.19 18.56
CA ALA A 185 17.54 -0.95 19.81
C ALA A 185 18.80 -1.83 19.94
N SER A 186 18.68 -3.14 19.70
CA SER A 186 19.80 -4.08 19.72
C SER A 186 20.82 -3.77 18.61
N GLY A 187 20.34 -3.40 17.42
CA GLY A 187 21.21 -2.99 16.31
C GLY A 187 22.04 -1.75 16.64
N LEU A 188 21.46 -0.75 17.31
CA LEU A 188 22.19 0.43 17.80
C LEU A 188 23.19 0.09 18.91
N GLN A 189 22.82 -0.82 19.82
CA GLN A 189 23.71 -1.32 20.86
C GLN A 189 24.95 -1.98 20.26
N GLY A 190 24.78 -2.90 19.31
CA GLY A 190 25.89 -3.57 18.62
C GLY A 190 26.76 -2.59 17.81
N ALA A 191 26.13 -1.65 17.11
CA ALA A 191 26.80 -0.67 16.26
C ALA A 191 27.74 0.29 17.01
N TYR A 192 27.24 0.85 18.11
CA TYR A 192 27.82 2.01 18.80
C TYR A 192 28.24 1.72 20.23
N GLN A 193 28.03 0.50 20.72
CA GLN A 193 28.35 0.10 22.09
C GLN A 193 27.72 1.05 23.13
N ILE A 194 26.49 1.49 22.85
CA ILE A 194 25.75 2.36 23.78
C ILE A 194 25.43 1.59 25.07
N SER A 195 25.40 2.30 26.19
CA SER A 195 25.12 1.70 27.51
C SER A 195 23.71 1.14 27.58
N ASP A 196 23.50 0.14 28.44
CA ASP A 196 22.18 -0.51 28.62
C ASP A 196 21.07 0.50 28.97
N ASN A 197 21.40 1.54 29.75
CA ASN A 197 20.49 2.64 30.05
C ASN A 197 20.07 3.43 28.79
N ALA A 198 20.98 3.64 27.84
CA ALA A 198 20.69 4.29 26.57
C ALA A 198 19.86 3.39 25.63
N VAL A 199 20.07 2.08 25.67
CA VAL A 199 19.24 1.09 24.95
C VAL A 199 17.81 1.14 25.48
N LEU A 200 17.62 1.08 26.80
CA LEU A 200 16.30 1.20 27.43
C LEU A 200 15.63 2.54 27.07
N ALA A 201 16.36 3.65 27.13
CA ALA A 201 15.84 4.95 26.71
C ALA A 201 15.40 4.94 25.24
N THR A 202 16.15 4.29 24.36
CA THR A 202 15.80 4.14 22.94
C THR A 202 14.51 3.35 22.75
N ILE A 203 14.36 2.20 23.44
CA ILE A 203 13.13 1.40 23.41
C ILE A 203 11.92 2.25 23.86
N ILE A 204 12.06 2.97 24.97
CA ILE A 204 10.99 3.84 25.49
C ILE A 204 10.62 4.92 24.47
N ILE A 205 11.61 5.58 23.86
CA ILE A 205 11.37 6.62 22.84
C ILE A 205 10.62 6.04 21.63
N LEU A 206 11.01 4.86 21.15
CA LEU A 206 10.37 4.21 20.00
C LEU A 206 8.94 3.73 20.31
N VAL A 207 8.70 3.22 21.52
CA VAL A 207 7.35 2.88 22.00
C VAL A 207 6.49 4.14 22.07
N LEU A 208 7.01 5.22 22.66
CA LEU A 208 6.29 6.51 22.74
C LEU A 208 5.98 7.06 21.35
N LEU A 209 6.93 7.01 20.41
CA LEU A 209 6.72 7.42 19.03
C LEU A 209 5.61 6.61 18.35
N SER A 210 5.57 5.30 18.60
CA SER A 210 4.55 4.39 18.08
C SER A 210 3.16 4.69 18.66
N VAL A 211 3.08 4.96 19.97
CA VAL A 211 1.84 5.37 20.65
C VAL A 211 1.36 6.71 20.11
N ILE A 212 2.25 7.70 19.97
CA ILE A 212 1.93 9.01 19.38
C ILE A 212 1.39 8.84 17.96
N TYR A 213 2.03 8.01 17.13
CA TYR A 213 1.54 7.73 15.79
C TYR A 213 0.15 7.07 15.82
N GLY A 214 -0.09 6.12 16.73
CA GLY A 214 -1.41 5.52 16.96
C GLY A 214 -2.48 6.56 17.34
N LEU A 215 -2.15 7.51 18.23
CA LEU A 215 -3.04 8.62 18.59
C LEU A 215 -3.31 9.55 17.40
N VAL A 216 -2.29 9.88 16.61
CA VAL A 216 -2.47 10.61 15.35
C VAL A 216 -3.42 9.86 14.43
N CYS A 217 -3.28 8.53 14.30
CA CYS A 217 -4.18 7.71 13.51
C CYS A 217 -5.63 7.74 14.04
N LEU A 218 -5.83 7.75 15.35
CA LEU A 218 -7.16 7.71 15.96
C LEU A 218 -7.93 9.03 15.81
N TYR A 219 -7.24 10.16 15.87
CA TYR A 219 -7.88 11.48 15.97
C TYR A 219 -7.77 12.37 14.73
N THR A 220 -7.00 11.97 13.71
CA THR A 220 -6.78 12.79 12.50
C THR A 220 -7.37 12.16 11.23
N SER A 221 -7.49 12.98 10.19
CA SER A 221 -7.99 12.53 8.88
C SER A 221 -7.03 11.54 8.21
N GLN A 222 -7.55 10.58 7.45
CA GLN A 222 -6.73 9.54 6.78
C GLN A 222 -5.57 10.11 5.96
N LYS A 223 -5.74 11.28 5.34
CA LYS A 223 -4.66 11.98 4.62
C LYS A 223 -3.52 12.36 5.58
N THR A 224 -3.85 13.00 6.71
CA THR A 224 -2.88 13.36 7.74
C THR A 224 -2.16 12.14 8.30
N GLN A 225 -2.88 11.04 8.53
CA GLN A 225 -2.29 9.79 9.01
C GLN A 225 -1.23 9.25 8.05
N ILE A 226 -1.54 9.22 6.75
CA ILE A 226 -0.62 8.77 5.71
C ILE A 226 0.55 9.75 5.56
N ASP A 227 0.33 11.06 5.62
CA ASP A 227 1.39 12.06 5.51
C ASP A 227 2.39 11.99 6.69
N VAL A 228 1.90 11.73 7.90
CA VAL A 228 2.75 11.44 9.07
C VAL A 228 3.47 10.10 8.88
N ALA A 229 2.79 9.07 8.36
CA ALA A 229 3.41 7.78 8.07
C ALA A 229 4.57 7.88 7.06
N LYS A 230 4.43 8.72 6.02
CA LYS A 230 5.50 9.01 5.05
C LYS A 230 6.71 9.62 5.76
N SER A 231 6.47 10.63 6.59
CA SER A 231 7.51 11.34 7.33
C SER A 231 8.25 10.41 8.29
N LEU A 232 7.52 9.60 9.04
CA LEU A 232 8.09 8.60 9.94
C LEU A 232 8.81 7.48 9.16
N THR A 233 8.31 7.07 8.00
CA THR A 233 8.97 6.07 7.15
C THR A 233 10.33 6.57 6.68
N LEU A 234 10.45 7.84 6.28
CA LEU A 234 11.74 8.42 5.92
C LEU A 234 12.70 8.44 7.11
N LEU A 235 12.23 8.86 8.29
CA LEU A 235 13.03 8.87 9.52
C LEU A 235 13.52 7.46 9.89
N PHE A 236 12.62 6.47 9.84
CA PHE A 236 12.93 5.08 10.12
C PHE A 236 13.87 4.47 9.08
N ALA A 237 13.76 4.83 7.80
CA ALA A 237 14.68 4.36 6.78
C ALA A 237 16.11 4.87 7.05
N ILE A 238 16.28 6.13 7.45
CA ILE A 238 17.59 6.68 7.85
C ILE A 238 18.12 5.94 9.08
N LEU A 239 17.27 5.73 10.09
CA LEU A 239 17.64 5.00 11.30
C LEU A 239 18.05 3.55 11.00
N MET A 240 17.31 2.87 10.12
CA MET A 240 17.62 1.50 9.70
C MET A 240 18.90 1.41 8.89
N ALA A 241 19.24 2.43 8.09
CA ALA A 241 20.53 2.48 7.39
C ALA A 241 21.69 2.54 8.39
N VAL A 242 21.56 3.36 9.44
CA VAL A 242 22.53 3.45 10.54
C VAL A 242 22.66 2.10 11.27
N VAL A 243 21.53 1.50 11.64
CA VAL A 243 21.49 0.17 12.28
C VAL A 243 22.16 -0.90 11.41
N PHE A 244 21.87 -0.91 10.11
CA PHE A 244 22.40 -1.91 9.18
C PHE A 244 23.92 -1.82 9.04
N VAL A 245 24.47 -0.61 8.89
CA VAL A 245 25.93 -0.39 8.87
C VAL A 245 26.57 -0.85 10.18
N GLY A 246 25.90 -0.59 11.29
CA GLY A 246 26.32 -1.01 12.61
C GLY A 246 26.40 -2.53 12.80
N ILE A 247 25.32 -3.23 12.45
CA ILE A 247 25.26 -4.70 12.47
C ILE A 247 26.33 -5.29 11.53
N PHE A 248 26.51 -4.72 10.34
CA PHE A 248 27.52 -5.18 9.40
C PHE A 248 28.94 -5.04 9.96
N LYS A 249 29.24 -3.92 10.63
CA LYS A 249 30.51 -3.70 11.33
C LYS A 249 30.71 -4.74 12.45
N GLU A 250 29.68 -5.00 13.25
CA GLU A 250 29.72 -6.02 14.32
C GLU A 250 30.09 -7.40 13.74
N ILE A 251 29.37 -7.84 12.70
CA ILE A 251 29.59 -9.13 12.04
C ILE A 251 31.02 -9.24 11.51
N ILE A 252 31.55 -8.20 10.85
CA ILE A 252 32.93 -8.22 10.34
C ILE A 252 33.93 -8.41 11.47
N LEU A 253 33.77 -7.70 12.59
CA LEU A 253 34.69 -7.79 13.73
C LEU A 253 34.60 -9.15 14.43
N GLU A 254 33.43 -9.78 14.44
CA GLU A 254 33.25 -11.11 15.03
C GLU A 254 33.79 -12.23 14.12
N VAL A 255 33.58 -12.14 12.81
CA VAL A 255 33.96 -13.20 11.85
C VAL A 255 35.44 -13.11 11.45
N PHE A 256 35.96 -11.89 11.29
CA PHE A 256 37.36 -11.62 10.98
C PHE A 256 38.02 -10.94 12.18
N PRO A 257 38.33 -11.67 13.25
CA PRO A 257 39.08 -11.10 14.36
C PRO A 257 40.43 -10.63 13.81
N VAL A 258 40.61 -9.31 13.73
CA VAL A 258 41.92 -8.72 13.46
C VAL A 258 42.83 -9.17 14.60
N ASP A 259 43.89 -9.93 14.29
CA ASP A 259 44.86 -10.43 15.26
C ASP A 259 45.57 -9.28 16.00
N ASN A 260 44.91 -8.72 17.01
CA ASN A 260 45.53 -7.97 18.09
C ASN A 260 45.82 -8.88 19.30
N ARG A 261 45.97 -10.20 19.06
CA ARG A 261 46.37 -11.19 20.08
C ARG A 261 47.83 -11.06 20.56
N LEU A 262 48.51 -9.96 20.23
CA LEU A 262 49.86 -9.64 20.71
C LEU A 262 49.93 -8.47 21.71
N VAL A 263 48.81 -7.79 22.02
CA VAL A 263 48.81 -6.64 22.96
C VAL A 263 48.27 -7.00 24.35
N LEU A 264 47.57 -8.14 24.52
CA LEU A 264 47.03 -8.58 25.82
C LEU A 264 47.86 -9.66 26.53
N LEU A 265 49.06 -9.98 26.03
CA LEU A 265 50.04 -10.85 26.70
C LEU A 265 51.22 -10.07 27.32
N GLN A 266 51.08 -8.77 27.54
CA GLN A 266 51.95 -8.09 28.50
C GLN A 266 51.30 -8.19 29.89
N PRO A 267 51.89 -8.92 30.84
CA PRO A 267 51.43 -8.83 32.22
C PRO A 267 51.57 -7.36 32.66
N PRO A 268 50.65 -6.85 33.49
CA PRO A 268 50.80 -5.51 34.04
C PRO A 268 52.16 -5.44 34.74
N ILE A 269 52.96 -4.43 34.38
CA ILE A 269 54.19 -4.13 35.10
C ILE A 269 53.78 -3.67 36.50
N CYS A 270 53.75 -4.60 37.44
CA CYS A 270 53.56 -4.31 38.86
C CYS A 270 54.83 -3.59 39.35
N THR A 271 54.76 -2.28 39.54
CA THR A 271 55.88 -1.45 39.98
C THR A 271 56.14 -1.52 41.49
N ASN A 272 55.34 -2.25 42.27
CA ASN A 272 55.56 -2.40 43.71
C ASN A 272 55.66 -3.87 44.12
N LYS A 273 56.84 -4.25 44.64
CA LYS A 273 57.09 -5.53 45.29
C LYS A 273 56.42 -5.53 46.67
N SER A 274 55.17 -5.99 46.76
CA SER A 274 54.61 -6.49 48.01
C SER A 274 54.19 -7.96 47.85
N ALA A 275 54.33 -8.73 48.92
CA ALA A 275 54.09 -10.18 48.97
C ALA A 275 52.65 -10.60 48.60
N ASP A 276 51.74 -9.63 48.47
CA ASP A 276 50.33 -9.85 48.12
C ASP A 276 50.12 -10.22 46.64
N CYS A 277 51.00 -9.77 45.73
CA CYS A 277 50.89 -10.10 44.30
C CYS A 277 51.16 -11.60 44.02
N LEU A 278 52.06 -12.24 44.78
CA LEU A 278 52.37 -13.67 44.63
C LEU A 278 51.22 -14.58 45.14
N ARG A 279 50.44 -14.11 46.13
CA ARG A 279 49.27 -14.86 46.63
C ARG A 279 48.08 -14.77 45.67
N ALA A 280 47.94 -13.66 44.93
CA ALA A 280 46.92 -13.53 43.87
C ALA A 280 47.21 -14.42 42.65
N GLN A 281 48.49 -14.63 42.31
CA GLN A 281 48.90 -15.44 41.16
C GLN A 281 48.68 -16.95 41.40
N ASN A 282 48.88 -17.44 42.63
CA ASN A 282 48.58 -18.84 42.98
C ASN A 282 47.08 -19.14 43.08
N ASN A 283 46.23 -18.14 43.36
CA ASN A 283 44.77 -18.33 43.34
C ASN A 283 44.18 -18.31 41.92
N LEU A 284 44.89 -17.74 40.93
CA LEU A 284 44.47 -17.78 39.53
C LEU A 284 44.75 -19.14 38.85
N GLY A 285 45.73 -19.90 39.35
CA GLY A 285 46.08 -21.23 38.85
C GLY A 285 45.19 -22.38 39.34
N VAL A 286 44.32 -22.15 40.32
CA VAL A 286 43.47 -23.18 40.96
C VAL A 286 42.00 -23.09 40.53
N ALA A 287 41.58 -22.03 39.84
CA ALA A 287 40.21 -21.89 39.33
C ALA A 287 39.97 -22.56 37.96
N VAL A 288 40.85 -23.46 37.53
CA VAL A 288 40.73 -24.22 36.27
C VAL A 288 40.56 -25.71 36.57
N ASN A 289 39.48 -26.07 37.26
CA ASN A 289 38.73 -27.32 37.12
C ASN A 289 37.86 -27.56 38.37
N MET A 290 36.56 -27.36 38.26
CA MET A 290 35.60 -28.26 38.90
C MET A 290 34.23 -28.19 38.19
N SER A 291 34.03 -29.17 37.29
CA SER A 291 32.78 -29.89 36.99
C SER A 291 31.42 -29.20 37.24
N SER A 292 30.79 -28.72 36.18
CA SER A 292 29.33 -28.86 35.98
C SER A 292 29.08 -29.84 34.81
N PRO A 293 28.09 -30.74 34.88
CA PRO A 293 27.81 -31.71 33.81
C PRO A 293 27.07 -31.08 32.61
N PHE A 294 26.73 -29.79 32.68
CA PHE A 294 26.18 -29.02 31.58
C PHE A 294 27.23 -28.03 31.09
N LYS A 295 28.08 -28.45 30.15
CA LYS A 295 28.79 -27.49 29.29
C LYS A 295 27.74 -26.75 28.48
N VAL A 296 27.35 -25.58 28.97
CA VAL A 296 26.48 -24.64 28.28
C VAL A 296 27.08 -24.37 26.89
N PHE A 297 26.29 -24.63 25.84
CA PHE A 297 26.68 -24.40 24.45
C PHE A 297 26.86 -22.88 24.24
N GLN A 298 28.08 -22.37 24.44
CA GLN A 298 28.40 -20.99 24.14
C GLN A 298 28.56 -20.85 22.62
N LEU A 299 27.65 -20.12 21.98
CA LEU A 299 27.77 -19.79 20.56
C LEU A 299 29.07 -18.98 20.34
N PRO A 300 29.81 -19.24 19.26
CA PRO A 300 31.10 -18.60 19.00
C PRO A 300 31.00 -17.10 18.67
N THR A 301 29.82 -16.61 18.32
CA THR A 301 29.54 -15.21 17.89
C THR A 301 28.21 -14.72 18.47
N SER A 302 27.89 -13.43 18.33
CA SER A 302 26.62 -12.91 18.86
C SER A 302 25.42 -13.59 18.23
N PRO A 303 24.31 -13.75 18.97
CA PRO A 303 23.07 -14.27 18.40
C PRO A 303 22.52 -13.43 17.25
N THR A 304 22.78 -12.11 17.25
CA THR A 304 22.44 -11.21 16.13
C THR A 304 23.18 -11.65 14.86
N THR A 305 24.47 -11.97 14.97
CA THR A 305 25.26 -12.51 13.87
C THR A 305 24.69 -13.82 13.34
N TRP A 306 24.30 -14.75 14.22
CA TRP A 306 23.64 -16.00 13.80
C TRP A 306 22.29 -15.77 13.14
N TYR A 307 21.48 -14.85 13.65
CA TYR A 307 20.20 -14.49 13.05
C TYR A 307 20.39 -13.95 11.64
N VAL A 308 21.26 -12.96 11.47
CA VAL A 308 21.56 -12.37 10.16
C VAL A 308 22.17 -13.42 9.23
N ALA A 309 23.03 -14.32 9.72
CA ALA A 309 23.59 -15.41 8.93
C ALA A 309 22.52 -16.39 8.45
N VAL A 310 21.59 -16.82 9.31
CA VAL A 310 20.48 -17.71 8.92
C VAL A 310 19.63 -17.05 7.83
N PHE A 311 19.29 -15.77 7.99
CA PHE A 311 18.56 -15.03 6.96
C PHE A 311 19.39 -14.91 5.67
N ALA A 312 20.62 -14.42 5.74
CA ALA A 312 21.46 -14.24 4.57
C ALA A 312 21.67 -15.55 3.79
N VAL A 313 21.95 -16.66 4.47
CA VAL A 313 22.12 -17.98 3.85
C VAL A 313 20.83 -18.46 3.21
N THR A 314 19.70 -18.42 3.94
CA THR A 314 18.42 -18.93 3.42
C THR A 314 17.90 -18.12 2.23
N TYR A 315 17.97 -16.79 2.28
CA TYR A 315 17.55 -15.93 1.18
C TYR A 315 18.50 -15.99 -0.02
N THR A 316 19.81 -16.08 0.19
CA THR A 316 20.77 -16.25 -0.91
C THR A 316 20.61 -17.62 -1.57
N ALA A 317 20.46 -18.69 -0.79
CA ALA A 317 20.20 -20.02 -1.32
C ALA A 317 18.87 -20.07 -2.07
N ALA A 318 17.82 -19.43 -1.56
CA ALA A 318 16.55 -19.31 -2.28
C ALA A 318 16.72 -18.56 -3.61
N ALA A 319 17.43 -17.42 -3.62
CA ALA A 319 17.70 -16.66 -4.83
C ALA A 319 18.49 -17.48 -5.88
N LEU A 320 19.47 -18.29 -5.45
CA LEU A 320 20.22 -19.17 -6.35
C LEU A 320 19.35 -20.27 -6.98
N LEU A 321 18.29 -20.71 -6.28
CA LEU A 321 17.29 -21.64 -6.83
C LEU A 321 16.25 -20.96 -7.72
N HIS A 322 16.29 -19.62 -7.79
CA HIS A 322 15.42 -18.79 -8.62
C HIS A 322 16.30 -17.93 -9.55
N LEU A 323 17.11 -18.57 -10.40
CA LEU A 323 18.17 -17.90 -11.17
C LEU A 323 17.73 -16.62 -11.91
N TRP A 324 16.55 -16.63 -12.54
CA TRP A 324 15.99 -15.48 -13.26
C TRP A 324 15.63 -14.28 -12.35
N GLU A 325 15.52 -14.54 -11.06
CA GLU A 325 15.10 -13.59 -10.03
C GLU A 325 16.17 -13.40 -8.96
N PHE A 326 17.36 -13.94 -9.18
CA PHE A 326 18.52 -13.62 -8.39
C PHE A 326 18.69 -12.10 -8.18
N PRO A 327 18.42 -11.22 -9.19
CA PRO A 327 18.47 -9.77 -8.99
C PRO A 327 17.50 -9.24 -7.93
N PHE A 328 16.43 -9.98 -7.59
CA PHE A 328 15.49 -9.56 -6.54
C PHE A 328 16.16 -9.48 -5.17
N LEU A 329 17.25 -10.23 -4.96
CA LEU A 329 18.05 -10.14 -3.74
C LEU A 329 18.65 -8.74 -3.54
N PHE A 330 18.98 -8.01 -4.60
CA PHE A 330 19.45 -6.62 -4.47
C PHE A 330 18.36 -5.68 -3.94
N HIS A 331 17.08 -6.00 -4.17
CA HIS A 331 15.96 -5.23 -3.64
C HIS A 331 15.69 -5.49 -2.15
N CYS A 332 16.34 -6.49 -1.54
CA CYS A 332 16.31 -6.75 -0.11
C CYS A 332 16.68 -5.51 0.73
N ILE A 333 17.59 -4.65 0.23
CA ILE A 333 17.98 -3.43 0.95
C ILE A 333 16.79 -2.50 1.21
N TRP A 334 15.91 -2.31 0.22
CA TRP A 334 14.72 -1.48 0.36
C TRP A 334 13.74 -2.08 1.35
N TYR A 335 13.66 -3.41 1.38
CA TYR A 335 12.84 -4.13 2.34
C TYR A 335 13.34 -3.95 3.78
N ILE A 336 14.64 -4.10 4.00
CA ILE A 336 15.28 -3.91 5.32
C ILE A 336 15.07 -2.47 5.83
N LEU A 337 15.32 -1.47 4.97
CA LEU A 337 15.09 -0.07 5.32
C LEU A 337 13.61 0.22 5.60
N GLY A 338 12.71 -0.47 4.90
CA GLY A 338 11.26 -0.37 5.06
C GLY A 338 10.68 -1.21 6.20
N LEU A 339 11.47 -1.98 6.95
CA LEU A 339 10.96 -2.88 8.01
C LEU A 339 10.06 -2.14 9.03
N PRO A 340 10.44 -0.97 9.59
CA PRO A 340 9.58 -0.26 10.52
C PRO A 340 8.32 0.32 9.86
N SER A 341 8.38 0.63 8.57
CA SER A 341 7.19 1.08 7.85
C SER A 341 6.19 -0.08 7.71
N GLY A 342 6.63 -1.25 7.25
CA GLY A 342 5.78 -2.41 6.99
C GLY A 342 5.28 -3.15 8.23
N TYR A 343 6.13 -3.29 9.26
CA TYR A 343 5.86 -4.13 10.44
C TYR A 343 5.64 -3.36 11.75
N LEU A 344 5.68 -2.02 11.72
CA LEU A 344 5.32 -1.19 12.88
C LEU A 344 4.26 -0.16 12.49
N LEU A 345 4.59 0.79 11.61
CA LEU A 345 3.67 1.87 11.23
C LEU A 345 2.43 1.34 10.52
N LEU A 346 2.60 0.48 9.52
CA LEU A 346 1.48 -0.03 8.73
C LEU A 346 0.53 -0.92 9.54
N LEU A 347 1.04 -1.67 10.52
CA LEU A 347 0.20 -2.45 11.44
C LEU A 347 -0.63 -1.55 12.36
N ILE A 348 -0.01 -0.51 12.94
CA ILE A 348 -0.73 0.49 13.74
C ILE A 348 -1.79 1.17 12.88
N TYR A 349 -1.43 1.64 11.68
CA TYR A 349 -2.36 2.29 10.76
C TYR A 349 -3.55 1.40 10.40
N SER A 350 -3.28 0.13 10.08
CA SER A 350 -4.31 -0.83 9.69
C SER A 350 -5.24 -1.18 10.86
N ALA A 351 -4.68 -1.38 12.06
CA ALA A 351 -5.45 -1.64 13.27
C ALA A 351 -6.33 -0.45 13.67
N VAL A 352 -5.83 0.79 13.56
CA VAL A 352 -6.61 1.99 13.89
C VAL A 352 -7.73 2.25 12.87
N ASN A 353 -7.56 1.85 11.61
CA ASN A 353 -8.56 2.11 10.57
C ASN A 353 -9.52 0.92 10.32
N LEU A 354 -9.66 -0.01 11.27
CA LEU A 354 -10.59 -1.14 11.16
C LEU A 354 -12.07 -0.71 11.01
N ASP A 355 -12.44 0.47 11.51
CA ASP A 355 -13.80 1.01 11.39
C ASP A 355 -14.06 1.77 10.08
N SER A 356 -13.07 1.91 9.22
CA SER A 356 -13.26 2.57 7.93
C SER A 356 -13.91 1.63 6.90
N GLN A 357 -15.14 1.97 6.50
CA GLN A 357 -15.88 1.30 5.43
C GLN A 357 -15.62 1.89 4.02
N SER A 358 -14.67 2.83 3.89
CA SER A 358 -14.35 3.44 2.59
C SER A 358 -13.63 2.44 1.68
N TRP A 359 -14.19 2.16 0.50
CA TRP A 359 -13.52 1.36 -0.52
C TRP A 359 -12.39 2.16 -1.15
N GLY A 360 -11.17 1.62 -1.13
CA GLY A 360 -9.96 2.27 -1.63
C GLY A 360 -9.75 2.13 -3.14
N THR A 361 -10.82 2.06 -3.95
CA THR A 361 -10.67 1.93 -5.41
C THR A 361 -10.10 3.23 -6.02
N ARG A 362 -9.39 3.12 -7.15
CA ARG A 362 -8.89 4.28 -7.94
C ARG A 362 -9.99 5.32 -8.22
N GLU A 363 -11.26 4.89 -8.23
CA GLU A 363 -12.44 5.71 -8.44
C GLU A 363 -12.92 6.45 -7.18
N ALA A 364 -12.84 5.84 -6.00
CA ALA A 364 -13.22 6.48 -4.72
C ALA A 364 -12.24 7.62 -4.32
N ALA A 365 -10.98 7.55 -4.77
CA ALA A 365 -10.02 8.64 -4.59
C ALA A 365 -10.45 9.94 -5.29
N LYS A 366 -11.23 9.87 -6.38
CA LYS A 366 -11.80 11.06 -7.05
C LYS A 366 -12.90 11.74 -6.23
N ALA A 367 -13.52 11.05 -5.27
CA ALA A 367 -14.62 11.58 -4.46
C ALA A 367 -14.17 12.33 -3.18
N ALA A 368 -12.94 12.11 -2.69
CA ALA A 368 -12.49 12.59 -1.38
C ALA A 368 -11.65 13.89 -1.40
N GLY A 369 -11.65 14.65 -2.50
CA GLY A 369 -10.84 15.86 -2.67
C GLY A 369 -11.45 17.11 -2.01
N GLY A 370 -11.22 17.33 -0.73
CA GLY A 370 -11.61 18.56 -0.01
C GLY A 370 -10.58 18.97 1.05
N GLY A 371 -9.43 19.49 0.62
CA GLY A 371 -8.37 19.99 1.49
C GLY A 371 -8.45 21.50 1.70
N GLY A 372 -8.53 21.94 2.96
CA GLY A 372 -8.45 23.36 3.33
C GLY A 372 -8.61 23.59 4.82
N GLY A 373 -7.58 23.29 5.62
CA GLY A 373 -7.62 23.54 7.08
C GLY A 373 -6.28 23.54 7.83
N GLY A 374 -5.15 23.50 7.12
CA GLY A 374 -3.83 23.27 7.74
C GLY A 374 -3.41 24.32 8.77
N PHE A 375 -3.77 25.60 8.58
CA PHE A 375 -3.23 26.68 9.42
C PHE A 375 -4.05 26.96 10.70
N LYS A 376 -5.35 26.62 10.73
CA LYS A 376 -6.18 26.75 11.95
C LYS A 376 -5.99 25.58 12.92
N MET A 377 -5.52 24.42 12.42
CA MET A 377 -5.34 23.20 13.20
C MET A 377 -4.12 23.27 14.14
N VAL A 378 -3.00 23.86 13.70
CA VAL A 378 -1.76 23.99 14.51
C VAL A 378 -2.00 24.82 15.79
N LYS A 379 -2.84 25.86 15.70
CA LYS A 379 -3.20 26.71 16.86
C LYS A 379 -4.15 26.01 17.85
N LYS A 380 -4.93 25.03 17.38
CA LYS A 380 -5.80 24.17 18.19
C LYS A 380 -4.98 23.07 18.88
N TRP A 381 -4.01 22.49 18.17
CA TRP A 381 -3.04 21.51 18.67
C TRP A 381 -2.17 22.01 19.81
N ALA A 382 -1.65 23.24 19.75
CA ALA A 382 -0.88 23.83 20.85
C ALA A 382 -1.71 24.00 22.15
N ARG A 383 -3.03 24.13 22.03
CA ARG A 383 -3.95 24.35 23.15
C ARG A 383 -4.49 23.04 23.75
N GLU A 384 -4.67 22.01 22.92
CA GLU A 384 -5.16 20.68 23.34
C GLU A 384 -4.02 19.74 23.77
N GLY A 385 -2.85 19.81 23.12
CA GLY A 385 -1.66 19.04 23.54
C GLY A 385 -1.16 19.41 24.94
N GLY A 386 -1.31 20.68 25.34
CA GLY A 386 -1.00 21.13 26.70
C GLY A 386 -1.95 20.59 27.79
N LYS A 387 -3.16 20.16 27.44
CA LYS A 387 -4.11 19.55 28.40
C LYS A 387 -3.80 18.08 28.65
N VAL A 388 -3.48 17.33 27.61
CA VAL A 388 -3.14 15.90 27.69
C VAL A 388 -1.85 15.67 28.48
N VAL A 389 -0.84 16.52 28.28
CA VAL A 389 0.41 16.48 29.07
C VAL A 389 0.17 16.82 30.54
N ARG A 390 -0.78 17.73 30.83
CA ARG A 390 -1.13 18.13 32.20
C ARG A 390 -1.92 17.06 32.96
N GLU A 391 -2.84 16.35 32.29
CA GLU A 391 -3.56 15.21 32.89
C GLU A 391 -2.64 14.01 33.12
N PHE A 392 -1.71 13.74 32.20
CA PHE A 392 -0.72 12.67 32.37
C PHE A 392 0.26 12.95 33.53
N LEU A 393 0.63 14.22 33.76
CA LEU A 393 1.47 14.63 34.90
C LEU A 393 0.72 14.60 36.26
N LEU A 394 -0.60 14.82 36.25
CA LEU A 394 -1.42 14.80 37.47
C LEU A 394 -1.75 13.37 37.97
N LEU A 395 -1.63 12.35 37.10
CA LEU A 395 -1.72 10.94 37.48
C LEU A 395 -0.52 10.44 38.33
N CYS A 396 0.57 11.21 38.39
CA CYS A 396 1.77 10.88 39.19
C CYS A 396 1.86 11.62 40.54
N CYS A 397 0.90 12.46 40.90
CA CYS A 397 0.90 13.16 42.19
C CYS A 397 -0.51 13.13 42.80
N GLY A 398 -0.75 12.15 43.66
CA GLY A 398 -2.02 12.01 44.37
C GLY A 398 -2.30 13.22 45.27
N LYS A 399 -3.43 13.90 45.04
CA LYS A 399 -4.17 14.63 46.07
C LYS A 399 -5.63 14.79 45.66
N ARG A 400 -6.53 14.47 46.60
CA ARG A 400 -7.98 14.68 46.52
C ARG A 400 -8.29 16.18 46.43
N GLY A 401 -9.17 16.55 45.52
CA GLY A 401 -9.78 17.88 45.43
C GLY A 401 -11.29 17.75 45.26
N THR A 402 -12.00 18.50 46.10
CA THR A 402 -13.45 18.61 46.26
C THR A 402 -14.16 19.26 45.09
N ASP A 403 -15.43 18.91 44.96
CA ASP A 403 -16.41 19.29 43.94
C ASP A 403 -16.76 20.79 43.94
N GLY A 404 -17.12 21.31 42.77
CA GLY A 404 -17.57 22.69 42.58
C GLY A 404 -18.06 22.92 41.15
N GLY A 405 -19.36 22.73 40.92
CA GLY A 405 -20.02 22.88 39.63
C GLY A 405 -20.15 24.32 39.14
N LYS A 406 -20.46 24.45 37.84
CA LYS A 406 -21.25 25.56 37.27
C LYS A 406 -21.76 25.22 35.87
N GLU A 407 -23.00 25.64 35.66
CA GLU A 407 -23.91 25.38 34.53
C GLU A 407 -23.46 26.00 33.19
N GLU A 408 -23.86 25.34 32.10
CA GLU A 408 -23.70 25.80 30.72
C GLU A 408 -25.06 26.23 30.15
N LYS A 409 -25.16 27.48 29.67
CA LYS A 409 -26.36 28.04 29.01
C LYS A 409 -26.29 27.84 27.50
N VAL A 410 -27.38 27.34 26.93
CA VAL A 410 -27.68 27.31 25.48
C VAL A 410 -28.35 28.63 25.06
N PRO A 411 -28.07 29.15 23.86
CA PRO A 411 -29.05 29.99 23.16
C PRO A 411 -29.52 29.41 21.82
N LEU A 412 -30.79 29.67 21.56
CA LEU A 412 -31.61 29.33 20.40
C LEU A 412 -31.44 30.32 19.23
N LEU A 413 -31.70 29.75 18.05
CA LEU A 413 -32.20 30.29 16.76
C LEU A 413 -32.43 31.80 16.58
N GLN A 414 -32.02 32.32 15.42
CA GLN A 414 -32.85 33.19 14.57
C GLN A 414 -32.34 33.25 13.12
N GLU A 415 -33.28 33.08 12.18
CA GLU A 415 -33.20 33.46 10.76
C GLU A 415 -33.43 34.97 10.65
N ASP A 416 -32.85 35.64 9.64
CA ASP A 416 -33.41 36.86 9.03
C ASP A 416 -32.78 37.19 7.65
N THR A 417 -33.65 37.14 6.63
CA THR A 417 -33.99 38.09 5.55
C THR A 417 -32.95 38.89 4.72
N GLU A 418 -33.22 38.91 3.40
CA GLU A 418 -32.62 39.69 2.31
C GLU A 418 -32.81 41.22 2.42
N SER A 419 -31.92 41.99 1.79
CA SER A 419 -32.25 43.30 1.18
C SER A 419 -31.26 43.68 0.08
N ASP A 420 -31.81 44.22 -1.01
CA ASP A 420 -31.17 44.75 -2.22
C ASP A 420 -30.32 46.00 -1.97
N LEU A 421 -29.40 46.34 -2.89
CA LEU A 421 -29.12 47.72 -3.35
C LEU A 421 -28.15 47.76 -4.55
N ALA A 422 -28.68 48.27 -5.68
CA ALA A 422 -28.18 49.26 -6.65
C ALA A 422 -26.84 49.12 -7.43
N GLU A 423 -26.95 49.58 -8.67
CA GLU A 423 -26.06 49.63 -9.84
C GLU A 423 -24.84 50.57 -9.68
N ASP A 424 -23.79 50.32 -10.47
CA ASP A 424 -23.14 51.37 -11.27
C ASP A 424 -22.27 50.74 -12.39
N GLU A 425 -22.60 51.10 -13.63
CA GLU A 425 -21.79 50.87 -14.84
C GLU A 425 -20.79 52.01 -15.04
N SER A 426 -19.57 51.69 -15.49
CA SER A 426 -18.81 52.61 -16.34
C SER A 426 -17.92 51.83 -17.30
N GLY A 427 -18.08 52.13 -18.58
CA GLY A 427 -17.44 51.45 -19.71
C GLY A 427 -16.10 52.03 -20.15
N GLY A 428 -15.49 51.33 -21.11
CA GLY A 428 -14.36 51.77 -21.93
C GLY A 428 -14.22 50.86 -23.17
N GLU A 429 -14.48 51.45 -24.34
CA GLU A 429 -14.24 51.01 -25.74
C GLU A 429 -12.72 50.80 -26.03
N GLU A 430 -12.17 50.17 -27.08
CA GLU A 430 -12.52 49.26 -28.21
C GLU A 430 -11.16 48.84 -28.85
N ALA A 431 -11.07 47.68 -29.54
CA ALA A 431 -10.49 47.51 -30.90
C ALA A 431 -10.25 46.03 -31.32
N ASP A 432 -10.46 45.77 -32.61
CA ASP A 432 -10.08 44.64 -33.48
C ASP A 432 -10.94 43.34 -33.57
N GLY A 433 -11.90 43.38 -34.52
CA GLY A 433 -11.70 42.75 -35.83
C GLY A 433 -11.96 41.24 -36.01
N VAL A 434 -12.35 40.50 -34.98
CA VAL A 434 -12.75 39.08 -35.11
C VAL A 434 -14.15 38.89 -34.56
N GLU A 435 -15.11 38.48 -35.41
CA GLU A 435 -16.47 38.12 -34.97
C GLU A 435 -16.39 37.12 -33.81
N HIS A 436 -16.77 37.56 -32.61
CA HIS A 436 -16.63 36.74 -31.43
C HIS A 436 -17.70 35.64 -31.41
N LYS A 437 -17.26 34.38 -31.47
CA LYS A 437 -18.12 33.20 -31.25
C LYS A 437 -18.94 33.39 -29.98
N LYS A 438 -20.25 33.60 -30.12
CA LYS A 438 -21.17 33.73 -28.98
C LYS A 438 -21.19 32.42 -28.20
N MET A 439 -21.21 32.51 -26.88
CA MET A 439 -21.26 31.30 -26.04
C MET A 439 -22.54 30.49 -26.33
N SER A 440 -22.37 29.19 -26.53
CA SER A 440 -23.44 28.25 -26.85
C SER A 440 -24.57 28.28 -25.82
N SER A 441 -25.80 28.07 -26.26
CA SER A 441 -26.99 28.05 -25.40
C SER A 441 -26.87 27.01 -24.28
N ASP A 442 -26.17 25.91 -24.52
CA ASP A 442 -25.97 24.83 -23.54
C ASP A 442 -24.94 25.19 -22.48
N ALA A 443 -23.87 25.90 -22.86
CA ALA A 443 -22.89 26.43 -21.91
C ALA A 443 -23.53 27.49 -20.99
N LYS A 444 -24.38 28.37 -21.54
CA LYS A 444 -25.16 29.35 -20.76
C LYS A 444 -26.14 28.67 -19.79
N LYS A 445 -26.90 27.69 -20.26
CA LYS A 445 -27.82 26.89 -19.41
C LYS A 445 -27.06 26.16 -18.30
N TRP A 446 -25.89 25.61 -18.61
CA TRP A 446 -25.06 24.91 -17.65
C TRP A 446 -24.53 25.84 -16.55
N LEU A 447 -24.00 27.02 -16.90
CA LEU A 447 -23.56 28.01 -15.91
C LEU A 447 -24.72 28.49 -15.02
N LYS A 448 -25.92 28.67 -15.60
CA LYS A 448 -27.13 29.00 -14.86
C LYS A 448 -27.53 27.91 -13.86
N ARG A 449 -27.41 26.62 -14.24
CA ARG A 449 -27.64 25.48 -13.33
C ARG A 449 -26.62 25.38 -12.19
N GLN A 450 -25.42 25.93 -12.36
CA GLN A 450 -24.41 26.00 -11.29
C GLN A 450 -24.52 27.30 -10.47
N GLU A 451 -25.55 28.12 -10.69
CA GLU A 451 -25.75 29.44 -10.09
C GLU A 451 -24.56 30.39 -10.33
N CYS A 452 -23.86 30.24 -11.46
CA CYS A 452 -22.67 31.02 -11.82
C CYS A 452 -22.93 31.91 -13.05
N HIS A 453 -24.17 32.37 -13.21
CA HIS A 453 -24.60 33.14 -14.38
C HIS A 453 -23.94 34.51 -14.47
N GLU A 454 -23.52 35.10 -13.34
CA GLU A 454 -22.75 36.35 -13.27
C GLU A 454 -21.37 36.28 -13.98
N TYR A 455 -20.85 35.07 -14.24
CA TYR A 455 -19.55 34.90 -14.91
C TYR A 455 -19.67 34.63 -16.40
N ILE A 456 -20.88 34.57 -16.97
CA ILE A 456 -21.13 34.23 -18.38
C ILE A 456 -20.27 35.05 -19.34
N ASP A 457 -20.17 36.36 -19.10
CA ASP A 457 -19.40 37.25 -19.96
C ASP A 457 -17.89 37.04 -19.81
N LYS A 458 -17.40 36.69 -18.60
CA LYS A 458 -15.99 36.36 -18.37
C LYS A 458 -15.57 35.08 -19.10
N PHE A 459 -16.42 34.06 -19.11
CA PHE A 459 -16.18 32.83 -19.88
C PHE A 459 -16.12 33.12 -21.39
N GLN A 460 -17.07 33.93 -21.89
CA GLN A 460 -17.12 34.29 -23.31
C GLN A 460 -15.92 35.15 -23.74
N GLN A 461 -15.51 36.13 -22.91
CA GLN A 461 -14.36 36.99 -23.18
C GLN A 461 -13.05 36.20 -23.30
N HIS A 462 -12.89 35.14 -22.51
CA HIS A 462 -11.69 34.29 -22.53
C HIS A 462 -11.76 33.10 -23.50
N GLY A 463 -12.86 32.96 -24.26
CA GLY A 463 -13.03 31.93 -25.30
C GLY A 463 -13.60 30.59 -24.83
N TYR A 464 -14.13 30.49 -23.61
CA TYR A 464 -14.77 29.28 -23.11
C TYR A 464 -16.23 29.18 -23.56
N CYS A 465 -16.45 29.13 -24.87
CA CYS A 465 -17.78 29.31 -25.49
C CYS A 465 -18.62 28.02 -25.63
N SER A 466 -18.06 26.84 -25.35
CA SER A 466 -18.77 25.55 -25.42
C SER A 466 -18.50 24.69 -24.17
N LEU A 467 -19.36 23.70 -23.93
CA LEU A 467 -19.19 22.76 -22.80
C LEU A 467 -17.88 21.97 -22.92
N SER A 468 -17.39 21.73 -24.13
CA SER A 468 -16.15 21.00 -24.38
C SER A 468 -14.93 21.78 -23.87
N TYR A 469 -14.93 23.11 -24.01
CA TYR A 469 -13.90 23.98 -23.42
C TYR A 469 -13.97 23.96 -21.89
N ILE A 470 -15.18 24.12 -21.35
CA ILE A 470 -15.41 24.18 -19.89
C ILE A 470 -15.04 22.85 -19.21
N ALA A 471 -15.30 21.71 -19.85
CA ALA A 471 -15.01 20.38 -19.31
C ALA A 471 -13.54 20.17 -18.91
N SER A 472 -12.63 20.84 -19.62
CA SER A 472 -11.19 20.70 -19.43
C SER A 472 -10.58 21.72 -18.47
N MET A 473 -11.38 22.66 -17.94
CA MET A 473 -10.88 23.74 -17.09
C MET A 473 -10.41 23.27 -15.72
N THR A 474 -9.28 23.80 -15.31
CA THR A 474 -8.63 23.59 -14.02
C THR A 474 -8.96 24.72 -13.05
N ARG A 475 -8.70 24.47 -11.77
CA ARG A 475 -8.83 25.47 -10.70
C ARG A 475 -8.05 26.76 -10.98
N ARG A 476 -6.88 26.66 -11.62
CA ARG A 476 -6.03 27.82 -11.93
C ARG A 476 -6.68 28.68 -13.02
N GLU A 477 -7.34 28.05 -13.99
CA GLU A 477 -7.97 28.72 -15.12
C GLU A 477 -9.27 29.42 -14.70
N PHE A 478 -10.09 28.81 -13.84
CA PHE A 478 -11.24 29.51 -13.24
C PHE A 478 -10.82 30.79 -12.51
N LYS A 479 -9.70 30.76 -11.79
CA LYS A 479 -9.14 31.95 -11.15
C LYS A 479 -8.58 32.95 -12.16
N ALA A 480 -7.90 32.48 -13.20
CA ALA A 480 -7.32 33.33 -14.24
C ALA A 480 -8.38 34.15 -14.99
N ILE A 481 -9.59 33.60 -15.18
CA ILE A 481 -10.73 34.34 -15.76
C ILE A 481 -11.48 35.21 -14.73
N GLY A 482 -10.94 35.41 -13.52
CA GLY A 482 -11.48 36.29 -12.49
C GLY A 482 -12.61 35.70 -11.63
N ILE A 483 -12.60 34.38 -11.39
CA ILE A 483 -13.47 33.71 -10.41
C ILE A 483 -12.62 33.38 -9.18
N ASP A 484 -12.57 34.30 -8.22
CA ASP A 484 -11.66 34.19 -7.07
C ASP A 484 -12.32 33.60 -5.82
N LYS A 485 -13.65 33.66 -5.75
CA LYS A 485 -14.44 33.11 -4.65
C LYS A 485 -14.30 31.59 -4.63
N LEU A 486 -13.66 31.07 -3.57
CA LEU A 486 -13.33 29.65 -3.42
C LEU A 486 -14.54 28.72 -3.59
N GLY A 487 -15.72 29.13 -3.12
CA GLY A 487 -16.96 28.35 -3.25
C GLY A 487 -17.37 28.11 -4.71
N PHE A 488 -17.36 29.16 -5.53
CA PHE A 488 -17.70 29.06 -6.95
C PHE A 488 -16.66 28.26 -7.73
N VAL A 489 -15.37 28.48 -7.45
CA VAL A 489 -14.29 27.71 -8.09
C VAL A 489 -14.41 26.22 -7.82
N LEU A 490 -14.67 25.81 -6.57
CA LEU A 490 -14.83 24.40 -6.21
C LEU A 490 -16.08 23.78 -6.85
N ARG A 491 -17.17 24.54 -6.92
CA ARG A 491 -18.43 24.10 -7.55
C ARG A 491 -18.23 23.89 -9.04
N LEU A 492 -17.68 24.88 -9.74
CA LEU A 492 -17.42 24.83 -11.17
C LEU A 492 -16.41 23.73 -11.51
N GLU A 493 -15.33 23.57 -10.73
CA GLU A 493 -14.35 22.48 -10.94
C GLU A 493 -15.02 21.11 -10.82
N LYS A 494 -15.89 20.91 -9.83
CA LYS A 494 -16.61 19.65 -9.63
C LYS A 494 -17.64 19.39 -10.72
N ALA A 495 -18.32 20.44 -11.17
CA ALA A 495 -19.34 20.34 -12.21
C ALA A 495 -18.70 20.13 -13.60
N ALA A 496 -17.62 20.83 -13.91
CA ALA A 496 -16.90 20.76 -15.19
C ALA A 496 -16.35 19.34 -15.43
N LYS A 497 -15.83 18.68 -14.39
CA LYS A 497 -15.37 17.27 -14.47
C LYS A 497 -16.46 16.26 -14.82
N LYS A 498 -17.74 16.64 -14.76
CA LYS A 498 -18.87 15.78 -15.16
C LYS A 498 -19.31 16.02 -16.61
N LEU A 499 -18.77 17.04 -17.27
CA LEU A 499 -19.04 17.29 -18.68
C LEU A 499 -18.23 16.31 -19.53
N PRO A 500 -18.76 15.90 -20.71
CA PRO A 500 -17.98 15.12 -21.65
C PRO A 500 -16.77 15.95 -22.10
N ALA A 501 -15.58 15.47 -21.78
CA ALA A 501 -14.35 16.10 -22.22
C ALA A 501 -14.15 15.84 -23.72
N MET A 502 -13.71 16.87 -24.43
CA MET A 502 -13.26 16.72 -25.81
C MET A 502 -12.08 15.77 -25.87
N VAL A 503 -12.16 14.76 -26.74
CA VAL A 503 -11.03 13.91 -27.06
C VAL A 503 -10.30 14.58 -28.21
N ILE A 504 -9.05 14.97 -27.98
CA ILE A 504 -8.20 15.47 -29.05
C ILE A 504 -7.60 14.25 -29.76
N GLU A 505 -7.83 14.15 -31.06
CA GLU A 505 -7.30 13.06 -31.87
C GLU A 505 -5.78 13.17 -31.99
N THR A 506 -5.10 12.02 -31.98
CA THR A 506 -3.63 11.91 -32.00
C THR A 506 -3.08 11.63 -33.39
N ASP A 507 -3.95 11.37 -34.38
CA ASP A 507 -3.57 11.26 -35.78
C ASP A 507 -3.33 12.67 -36.37
N VAL A 508 -2.35 12.81 -37.26
CA VAL A 508 -2.11 14.07 -37.99
C VAL A 508 -3.23 14.25 -39.01
N PRO A 509 -4.04 15.32 -38.95
CA PRO A 509 -5.09 15.53 -39.94
C PRO A 509 -4.52 15.91 -41.31
N PRO A 510 -5.24 15.62 -42.41
CA PRO A 510 -4.73 15.83 -43.76
C PRO A 510 -4.63 17.31 -44.15
N THR A 511 -5.41 18.19 -43.53
CA THR A 511 -5.32 19.65 -43.73
C THR A 511 -5.43 20.41 -42.41
N VAL A 512 -4.84 21.62 -42.37
CA VAL A 512 -4.97 22.53 -41.22
C VAL A 512 -6.43 22.88 -40.96
N THR A 513 -7.25 22.94 -42.02
CA THR A 513 -8.69 23.18 -41.92
C THR A 513 -9.37 22.04 -41.17
N ASP A 514 -9.13 20.78 -41.55
CA ASP A 514 -9.72 19.61 -40.89
C ASP A 514 -9.28 19.52 -39.42
N TRP A 515 -8.01 19.83 -39.14
CA TRP A 515 -7.49 19.89 -37.77
C TRP A 515 -8.22 20.94 -36.92
N LEU A 516 -8.38 22.16 -37.44
CA LEU A 516 -9.08 23.23 -36.73
C LEU A 516 -10.58 22.94 -36.58
N THR A 517 -11.20 22.28 -37.55
CA THR A 517 -12.58 21.77 -37.45
C THR A 517 -12.71 20.78 -36.30
N THR A 518 -11.83 19.78 -36.21
CA THR A 518 -11.82 18.82 -35.11
C THR A 518 -11.66 19.52 -33.76
N LEU A 519 -10.93 20.63 -33.67
CA LEU A 519 -10.72 21.41 -32.44
C LEU A 519 -11.84 22.42 -32.09
N GLU A 520 -12.90 22.51 -32.90
CA GLU A 520 -13.95 23.54 -32.84
C GLU A 520 -13.43 24.99 -33.07
N MET A 521 -12.36 25.16 -33.86
CA MET A 521 -11.58 26.39 -34.04
C MET A 521 -11.48 26.86 -35.51
N GLU A 522 -12.49 26.52 -36.32
CA GLU A 522 -12.59 26.84 -37.76
C GLU A 522 -12.41 28.33 -38.10
N GLU A 523 -12.75 29.21 -37.16
CA GLU A 523 -12.61 30.67 -37.27
C GLU A 523 -11.15 31.14 -37.48
N TYR A 524 -10.17 30.31 -37.14
CA TYR A 524 -8.75 30.62 -37.34
C TYR A 524 -8.19 30.09 -38.66
N THR A 525 -8.97 29.39 -39.49
CA THR A 525 -8.49 28.77 -40.73
C THR A 525 -7.78 29.79 -41.63
N GLU A 526 -8.41 30.93 -41.88
CA GLU A 526 -7.84 32.00 -42.71
C GLU A 526 -6.61 32.68 -42.08
N VAL A 527 -6.46 32.60 -40.75
CA VAL A 527 -5.29 33.11 -40.03
C VAL A 527 -4.09 32.20 -40.27
N PHE A 528 -4.27 30.89 -40.13
CA PHE A 528 -3.23 29.90 -40.41
C PHE A 528 -2.86 29.87 -41.90
N HIS A 529 -3.84 29.97 -42.81
CA HIS A 529 -3.59 30.01 -44.25
C HIS A 529 -2.80 31.26 -44.68
N ARG A 530 -3.06 32.42 -44.07
CA ARG A 530 -2.29 33.66 -44.30
C ARG A 530 -0.88 33.60 -43.74
N ALA A 531 -0.67 32.85 -42.65
CA ALA A 531 0.65 32.60 -42.07
C ALA A 531 1.44 31.52 -42.84
N GLY A 532 0.84 30.91 -43.87
CA GLY A 532 1.51 29.95 -44.75
C GLY A 532 1.23 28.48 -44.43
N TYR A 533 0.44 28.17 -43.39
CA TYR A 533 0.14 26.79 -42.99
C TYR A 533 -1.10 26.26 -43.71
N LYS A 534 -0.94 25.30 -44.62
CA LYS A 534 -2.07 24.75 -45.42
C LYS A 534 -2.08 23.23 -45.51
N THR A 535 -0.92 22.61 -45.60
CA THR A 535 -0.73 21.19 -45.89
C THR A 535 -0.44 20.37 -44.63
N GLU A 536 -0.44 19.04 -44.76
CA GLU A 536 -0.04 18.09 -43.70
C GLU A 536 1.40 18.35 -43.21
N GLU A 537 2.32 18.65 -44.11
CA GLU A 537 3.71 19.00 -43.79
C GLU A 537 3.80 20.32 -43.00
N ASP A 538 2.88 21.26 -43.25
CA ASP A 538 2.81 22.51 -42.50
C ASP A 538 2.30 22.32 -41.07
N ILE A 539 1.46 21.30 -40.81
CA ILE A 539 1.07 20.92 -39.44
C ILE A 539 2.27 20.39 -38.68
N GLU A 540 3.21 19.73 -39.35
CA GLU A 540 4.49 19.39 -38.74
C GLU A 540 5.36 20.63 -38.47
N ASN A 541 5.29 21.67 -39.27
CA ASN A 541 6.02 22.91 -38.99
C ASN A 541 5.39 23.74 -37.85
N LEU A 542 4.09 23.54 -37.56
CA LEU A 542 3.43 24.09 -36.37
C LEU A 542 3.97 23.49 -35.06
N LYS A 543 4.84 22.48 -35.12
CA LYS A 543 5.52 21.88 -33.97
C LYS A 543 6.39 22.89 -33.19
N GLU A 544 6.94 23.90 -33.85
CA GLU A 544 7.89 24.84 -33.23
C GLU A 544 7.24 26.14 -32.72
N ILE A 545 5.94 26.33 -32.93
CA ILE A 545 5.27 27.59 -32.63
C ILE A 545 5.08 27.83 -31.13
N ASP A 546 5.47 29.00 -30.64
CA ASP A 546 5.30 29.37 -29.23
C ASP A 546 4.01 30.16 -28.95
N ASP A 547 3.65 30.32 -27.67
CA ASP A 547 2.46 31.09 -27.26
C ASP A 547 2.50 32.56 -27.73
N LYS A 548 3.70 33.12 -27.92
CA LYS A 548 3.87 34.52 -28.32
C LYS A 548 3.60 34.66 -29.82
N GLU A 549 4.00 33.68 -30.61
CA GLU A 549 3.75 33.61 -32.05
C GLU A 549 2.26 33.37 -32.34
N LEU A 550 1.60 32.46 -31.62
CA LEU A 550 0.15 32.29 -31.71
C LEU A 550 -0.59 33.60 -31.40
N LYS A 551 -0.13 34.35 -30.39
CA LYS A 551 -0.70 35.67 -30.07
C LYS A 551 -0.41 36.71 -31.15
N ARG A 552 0.78 36.69 -31.78
CA ARG A 552 1.12 37.58 -32.92
C ARG A 552 0.26 37.29 -34.15
N MET A 553 -0.16 36.04 -34.33
CA MET A 553 -1.12 35.64 -35.36
C MET A 553 -2.56 36.10 -35.07
N GLY A 554 -2.83 36.71 -33.90
CA GLY A 554 -4.17 37.16 -33.50
C GLY A 554 -4.96 36.14 -32.67
N ILE A 555 -4.34 35.03 -32.26
CA ILE A 555 -4.97 34.04 -31.37
C ILE A 555 -4.69 34.43 -29.92
N VAL A 556 -5.51 35.35 -29.40
CA VAL A 556 -5.30 35.95 -28.07
C VAL A 556 -6.10 35.29 -26.94
N LYS A 557 -7.18 34.59 -27.28
CA LYS A 557 -8.08 33.96 -26.30
C LYS A 557 -7.39 32.81 -25.58
N MET A 558 -7.38 32.87 -24.25
CA MET A 558 -6.68 31.91 -23.40
C MET A 558 -7.14 30.46 -23.64
N ALA A 559 -8.44 30.23 -23.75
CA ALA A 559 -9.00 28.90 -24.02
C ALA A 559 -8.51 28.30 -25.35
N HIS A 560 -8.35 29.15 -26.36
CA HIS A 560 -7.98 28.77 -27.72
C HIS A 560 -6.49 28.43 -27.79
N VAL A 561 -5.62 29.27 -27.20
CA VAL A 561 -4.17 29.02 -27.11
C VAL A 561 -3.88 27.71 -26.37
N GLN A 562 -4.55 27.48 -25.23
CA GLN A 562 -4.36 26.26 -24.45
C GLN A 562 -4.82 25.00 -25.18
N ARG A 563 -5.95 25.07 -25.90
CA ARG A 563 -6.46 23.95 -26.68
C ARG A 563 -5.50 23.59 -27.82
N LEU A 564 -4.98 24.58 -28.54
CA LEU A 564 -3.98 24.37 -29.59
C LEU A 564 -2.69 23.76 -29.05
N ARG A 565 -2.15 24.28 -27.94
CA ARG A 565 -0.95 23.72 -27.30
C ARG A 565 -1.15 22.25 -26.94
N LYS A 566 -2.27 21.93 -26.29
CA LYS A 566 -2.57 20.56 -25.87
C LYS A 566 -2.72 19.63 -27.07
N ALA A 567 -3.31 20.11 -28.16
CA ALA A 567 -3.44 19.34 -29.39
C ALA A 567 -2.09 19.07 -30.05
N LEU A 568 -1.23 20.07 -30.12
CA LEU A 568 0.15 19.92 -30.60
C LEU A 568 0.90 18.91 -29.72
N GLU A 569 0.93 19.08 -28.39
CA GLU A 569 1.56 18.15 -27.44
C GLU A 569 1.10 16.69 -27.62
N SER A 570 -0.21 16.48 -27.86
CA SER A 570 -0.75 15.13 -28.07
C SER A 570 -0.34 14.49 -29.39
N LEU A 571 -0.03 15.28 -30.43
CA LEU A 571 0.48 14.79 -31.71
C LEU A 571 1.95 14.33 -31.59
N PHE A 572 2.73 14.87 -30.65
CA PHE A 572 4.16 14.55 -30.50
C PHE A 572 4.46 13.25 -29.77
N HIS A 573 3.70 12.95 -28.71
CA HIS A 573 4.09 11.91 -27.75
C HIS A 573 2.90 11.03 -27.32
N PRO A 574 2.25 10.31 -28.25
CA PRO A 574 1.20 9.38 -27.88
C PRO A 574 1.81 8.22 -27.06
N THR A 575 1.34 8.02 -25.82
CA THR A 575 1.80 6.88 -25.01
C THR A 575 1.31 5.57 -25.62
N SER A 576 2.02 4.46 -25.38
CA SER A 576 1.62 3.13 -25.86
C SER A 576 0.22 2.70 -25.39
N VAL A 577 -0.19 3.16 -24.21
CA VAL A 577 -1.55 3.00 -23.67
C VAL A 577 -2.56 3.84 -24.45
N GLU A 578 -2.24 5.10 -24.74
CA GLU A 578 -3.11 5.98 -25.53
C GLU A 578 -3.31 5.44 -26.95
N ILE A 579 -2.26 4.95 -27.62
CA ILE A 579 -2.36 4.33 -28.95
C ILE A 579 -3.32 3.13 -28.92
N GLN A 580 -3.23 2.27 -27.91
CA GLN A 580 -4.13 1.12 -27.75
C GLN A 580 -5.57 1.55 -27.47
N ILE A 581 -5.78 2.56 -26.64
CA ILE A 581 -7.12 3.11 -26.36
C ILE A 581 -7.73 3.71 -27.63
N HIS A 582 -6.95 4.44 -28.44
CA HIS A 582 -7.44 5.02 -29.70
C HIS A 582 -7.80 3.94 -30.71
N LYS A 583 -6.94 2.93 -30.88
CA LYS A 583 -7.24 1.77 -31.74
C LYS A 583 -8.52 1.08 -31.29
N ALA A 584 -8.65 0.77 -30.00
CA ALA A 584 -9.85 0.14 -29.45
C ALA A 584 -11.10 1.01 -29.63
N LYS A 585 -11.00 2.33 -29.47
CA LYS A 585 -12.12 3.25 -29.70
C LYS A 585 -12.51 3.35 -31.17
N ARG A 586 -11.55 3.38 -32.09
CA ARG A 586 -11.77 3.38 -33.54
C ARG A 586 -12.47 2.09 -33.95
N ASP A 587 -11.95 0.95 -33.50
CA ASP A 587 -12.54 -0.36 -33.72
C ASP A 587 -13.97 -0.40 -33.14
N LEU A 588 -14.18 0.11 -31.93
CA LEU A 588 -15.51 0.17 -31.29
C LEU A 588 -16.49 1.11 -32.01
N SER A 589 -16.02 2.25 -32.52
CA SER A 589 -16.84 3.20 -33.29
C SER A 589 -17.17 2.71 -34.69
N SER A 590 -16.34 1.81 -35.23
CA SER A 590 -16.55 1.16 -36.52
C SER A 590 -17.53 -0.01 -36.44
N ILE A 591 -17.80 -0.51 -35.23
CA ILE A 591 -18.87 -1.45 -34.98
C ILE A 591 -20.16 -0.65 -35.00
N ASP A 592 -20.96 -0.84 -36.05
CA ASP A 592 -22.34 -0.35 -36.09
C ASP A 592 -23.09 -1.02 -34.92
N PRO A 593 -23.45 -0.28 -33.86
CA PRO A 593 -24.18 -0.88 -32.76
C PRO A 593 -25.54 -1.26 -33.32
N ALA A 594 -25.73 -2.56 -33.59
CA ALA A 594 -27.00 -3.10 -34.04
C ALA A 594 -28.10 -2.48 -33.18
N PRO A 595 -29.14 -1.88 -33.78
CA PRO A 595 -30.19 -1.23 -33.02
C PRO A 595 -30.75 -2.25 -32.04
N ILE A 596 -30.58 -1.98 -30.75
CA ILE A 596 -31.21 -2.75 -29.68
C ILE A 596 -32.71 -2.54 -29.89
N ASP A 597 -33.36 -3.48 -30.58
CA ASP A 597 -34.82 -3.53 -30.64
C ASP A 597 -35.29 -3.55 -29.18
N GLY A 598 -36.15 -2.61 -28.78
CA GLY A 598 -36.67 -2.49 -27.42
C GLY A 598 -37.42 -3.74 -26.91
N LYS A 599 -37.46 -4.82 -27.71
CA LYS A 599 -37.90 -6.18 -27.37
C LYS A 599 -36.77 -7.12 -26.94
N ASP A 600 -35.53 -6.66 -26.83
CA ASP A 600 -34.40 -7.52 -26.52
C ASP A 600 -34.48 -8.04 -25.08
N ARG A 601 -34.88 -9.31 -24.94
CA ARG A 601 -34.93 -10.02 -23.65
C ARG A 601 -33.59 -9.95 -22.94
N GLU A 602 -32.49 -9.91 -23.68
CA GLU A 602 -31.15 -9.80 -23.14
C GLU A 602 -30.89 -8.42 -22.51
N ALA A 603 -31.29 -7.32 -23.17
CA ALA A 603 -31.17 -5.98 -22.58
C ALA A 603 -32.03 -5.84 -21.31
N GLN A 604 -33.25 -6.39 -21.31
CA GLN A 604 -34.09 -6.44 -20.11
C GLN A 604 -33.50 -7.33 -19.02
N PHE A 605 -32.89 -8.46 -19.38
CA PHE A 605 -32.18 -9.34 -18.45
C PHE A 605 -31.01 -8.61 -17.78
N TRP A 606 -30.13 -7.97 -18.54
CA TRP A 606 -29.00 -7.20 -17.99
C TRP A 606 -29.48 -6.00 -17.16
N GLN A 607 -30.52 -5.29 -17.58
CA GLN A 607 -31.11 -4.20 -16.80
C GLN A 607 -31.74 -4.70 -15.49
N ASN A 608 -32.39 -5.87 -15.51
CA ASN A 608 -32.95 -6.48 -14.31
C ASN A 608 -31.85 -6.96 -13.35
N ILE A 609 -30.77 -7.57 -13.84
CA ILE A 609 -29.59 -7.89 -13.01
C ILE A 609 -29.01 -6.59 -12.42
N LEU A 610 -28.86 -5.55 -13.24
CA LEU A 610 -28.36 -4.26 -12.77
C LEU A 610 -29.27 -3.65 -11.70
N SER A 611 -30.59 -3.71 -11.87
CA SER A 611 -31.53 -3.10 -10.94
C SER A 611 -31.73 -3.90 -9.66
N ASN A 612 -31.69 -5.22 -9.73
CA ASN A 612 -32.05 -6.10 -8.62
C ASN A 612 -30.81 -6.55 -7.84
N GLU A 613 -29.69 -6.80 -8.52
CA GLU A 613 -28.48 -7.37 -7.91
C GLU A 613 -27.34 -6.36 -7.74
N LEU A 614 -27.21 -5.38 -8.65
CA LEU A 614 -26.05 -4.45 -8.66
C LEU A 614 -26.34 -3.02 -8.18
N LYS A 615 -27.62 -2.61 -8.07
CA LYS A 615 -27.96 -1.29 -7.50
C LYS A 615 -27.92 -1.37 -5.98
N PRO A 616 -27.07 -0.58 -5.30
CA PRO A 616 -27.01 -0.60 -3.84
C PRO A 616 -28.35 -0.14 -3.24
N ILE A 617 -28.96 -0.98 -2.40
CA ILE A 617 -30.17 -0.65 -1.63
C ILE A 617 -29.84 0.43 -0.60
N LYS A 618 -29.93 1.70 -1.00
CA LYS A 618 -29.40 2.86 -0.25
C LYS A 618 -29.83 2.96 1.22
N VAL A 619 -31.09 2.62 1.54
CA VAL A 619 -31.65 2.82 2.88
C VAL A 619 -31.22 1.73 3.87
N ARG A 620 -31.34 0.44 3.49
CA ARG A 620 -30.86 -0.68 4.33
C ARG A 620 -29.34 -0.65 4.48
N LEU A 621 -28.61 -0.32 3.41
CA LEU A 621 -27.16 -0.16 3.47
C LEU A 621 -26.73 0.93 4.45
N GLN A 622 -27.43 2.06 4.52
CA GLN A 622 -27.09 3.14 5.47
C GLN A 622 -27.29 2.73 6.93
N GLN A 623 -28.38 2.03 7.24
CA GLN A 623 -28.68 1.61 8.60
C GLN A 623 -27.77 0.45 9.05
N ALA A 624 -27.58 -0.55 8.20
CA ALA A 624 -26.62 -1.63 8.42
C ALA A 624 -25.17 -1.10 8.53
N SER A 625 -24.78 -0.16 7.67
CA SER A 625 -23.48 0.51 7.72
C SER A 625 -23.24 1.22 9.05
N LYS A 626 -24.26 1.87 9.62
CA LYS A 626 -24.15 2.55 10.92
C LYS A 626 -23.97 1.57 12.08
N GLU A 627 -24.75 0.50 12.11
CA GLU A 627 -24.66 -0.55 13.15
C GLU A 627 -23.31 -1.29 13.06
N ILE A 628 -22.94 -1.75 11.87
CA ILE A 628 -21.64 -2.38 11.59
C ILE A 628 -20.51 -1.43 11.96
N GLY A 629 -20.64 -0.13 11.66
CA GLY A 629 -19.66 0.89 12.01
C GLY A 629 -19.43 1.01 13.52
N GLN A 630 -20.47 0.89 14.34
CA GLN A 630 -20.32 0.87 15.80
C GLN A 630 -19.62 -0.42 16.28
N LYS A 631 -20.03 -1.59 15.77
CA LYS A 631 -19.39 -2.87 16.11
C LYS A 631 -17.91 -2.88 15.70
N LEU A 632 -17.57 -2.30 14.55
CA LEU A 632 -16.19 -2.17 14.09
C LEU A 632 -15.35 -1.24 14.96
N LYS A 633 -15.93 -0.16 15.50
CA LYS A 633 -15.23 0.71 16.48
C LYS A 633 -14.91 -0.04 17.76
N THR A 634 -15.84 -0.86 18.26
CA THR A 634 -15.59 -1.73 19.42
C THR A 634 -14.48 -2.74 19.10
N LEU A 635 -14.56 -3.41 17.96
CA LEU A 635 -13.53 -4.35 17.50
C LEU A 635 -12.17 -3.67 17.41
N ARG A 636 -12.10 -2.51 16.77
CA ARG A 636 -10.90 -1.67 16.67
C ARG A 636 -10.28 -1.41 18.05
N ASN A 637 -11.07 -0.89 18.98
CA ASN A 637 -10.57 -0.53 20.31
C ASN A 637 -10.02 -1.77 21.05
N SER A 638 -10.72 -2.90 20.98
CA SER A 638 -10.26 -4.17 21.55
C SER A 638 -8.98 -4.68 20.87
N THR A 639 -8.89 -4.62 19.54
CA THR A 639 -7.69 -5.01 18.78
C THR A 639 -6.50 -4.15 19.13
N LEU A 640 -6.67 -2.81 19.26
CA LEU A 640 -5.60 -1.91 19.67
C LEU A 640 -5.11 -2.20 21.08
N ALA A 641 -6.02 -2.45 22.03
CA ALA A 641 -5.66 -2.81 23.39
C ALA A 641 -4.88 -4.13 23.45
N LEU A 642 -5.35 -5.16 22.72
CA LEU A 642 -4.68 -6.46 22.66
C LEU A 642 -3.31 -6.35 22.00
N MET A 643 -3.21 -5.62 20.88
CA MET A 643 -1.94 -5.39 20.19
C MET A 643 -0.95 -4.66 21.09
N PHE A 644 -1.39 -3.63 21.81
CA PHE A 644 -0.54 -2.92 22.77
C PHE A 644 -0.06 -3.85 23.89
N LEU A 645 -0.97 -4.62 24.50
CA LEU A 645 -0.65 -5.55 25.59
C LEU A 645 0.35 -6.63 25.14
N ILE A 646 0.10 -7.30 24.02
CA ILE A 646 0.99 -8.35 23.48
C ILE A 646 2.40 -7.79 23.22
N ASN A 647 2.49 -6.61 22.62
CA ASN A 647 3.79 -6.02 22.28
C ASN A 647 4.54 -5.51 23.51
N ILE A 648 3.86 -4.90 24.49
CA ILE A 648 4.48 -4.53 25.77
C ILE A 648 4.93 -5.77 26.54
N MET A 649 4.09 -6.81 26.62
CA MET A 649 4.47 -8.07 27.25
C MET A 649 5.66 -8.71 26.54
N TRP A 650 5.74 -8.65 25.21
CA TRP A 650 6.88 -9.16 24.46
C TRP A 650 8.17 -8.38 24.74
N ILE A 651 8.11 -7.04 24.80
CA ILE A 651 9.25 -6.19 25.18
C ILE A 651 9.69 -6.50 26.62
N ILE A 652 8.75 -6.55 27.57
CA ILE A 652 9.04 -6.87 28.97
C ILE A 652 9.61 -8.27 29.09
N LEU A 653 9.06 -9.27 28.39
CA LEU A 653 9.56 -10.63 28.41
C LEU A 653 11.00 -10.68 27.91
N LEU A 654 11.32 -10.03 26.79
CA LEU A 654 12.68 -10.06 26.26
C LEU A 654 13.65 -9.23 27.11
N TYR A 655 13.22 -8.08 27.65
CA TYR A 655 14.06 -7.20 28.46
C TYR A 655 14.26 -7.66 29.92
N THR A 656 13.22 -8.15 30.59
CA THR A 656 13.33 -8.61 32.00
C THR A 656 14.16 -9.88 32.13
N VAL A 657 14.18 -10.67 31.08
CA VAL A 657 14.91 -11.92 31.04
C VAL A 657 16.41 -11.67 30.79
N GLU A 658 16.80 -10.50 30.28
CA GLU A 658 18.19 -10.01 30.22
C GLU A 658 18.74 -9.53 31.59
N VAL A 659 17.93 -9.51 32.65
CA VAL A 659 18.37 -9.07 33.98
C VAL A 659 19.35 -10.11 34.59
N PRO A 660 20.53 -9.69 35.10
CA PRO A 660 21.58 -10.57 35.63
C PRO A 660 21.14 -11.56 36.72
N GLN A 661 19.97 -11.38 37.34
CA GLN A 661 19.50 -12.26 38.40
C GLN A 661 19.09 -13.66 37.91
N LEU A 662 18.82 -13.83 36.61
CA LEU A 662 18.61 -15.14 35.97
C LEU A 662 19.92 -15.89 35.67
N VAL A 663 21.06 -15.20 35.64
CA VAL A 663 22.40 -15.80 35.51
C VAL A 663 22.72 -16.70 36.71
N LYS A 664 22.04 -16.51 37.84
CA LYS A 664 22.10 -17.38 39.03
C LYS A 664 21.67 -18.83 38.74
N TYR A 665 20.98 -19.09 37.63
CA TYR A 665 20.50 -20.41 37.22
C TYR A 665 21.35 -21.08 36.12
N ASP A 666 22.59 -20.63 35.89
CA ASP A 666 23.52 -21.23 34.91
C ASP A 666 23.00 -21.27 33.45
N LEU A 667 21.98 -20.47 33.14
CA LEU A 667 21.50 -20.26 31.77
C LEU A 667 22.51 -19.35 31.04
N PRO A 668 22.87 -19.63 29.77
CA PRO A 668 23.80 -18.79 29.03
C PRO A 668 23.32 -17.32 29.04
N GLU A 669 24.24 -16.38 29.28
CA GLU A 669 23.99 -14.93 29.32
C GLU A 669 23.27 -14.39 28.06
N ARG A 670 23.16 -15.20 27.01
CA ARG A 670 22.57 -14.87 25.70
C ARG A 670 21.43 -15.79 25.26
N THR A 671 20.78 -16.49 26.20
CA THR A 671 19.67 -17.44 25.93
C THR A 671 18.46 -16.80 25.23
N PHE A 672 18.35 -15.47 25.22
CA PHE A 672 17.08 -14.77 24.92
C PHE A 672 16.97 -14.25 23.50
N HIS A 673 18.08 -13.87 22.88
CA HIS A 673 18.14 -13.76 21.43
C HIS A 673 17.88 -15.11 20.74
N LEU A 674 18.12 -16.24 21.43
CA LEU A 674 17.71 -17.55 20.93
C LEU A 674 16.18 -17.73 20.92
N LEU A 675 15.43 -17.10 21.84
CA LEU A 675 13.96 -17.13 21.81
C LEU A 675 13.42 -16.31 20.63
N PHE A 676 14.04 -15.16 20.34
CA PHE A 676 13.76 -14.38 19.14
C PHE A 676 14.08 -15.18 17.86
N LEU A 677 15.26 -15.82 17.82
CA LEU A 677 15.67 -16.74 16.77
C LEU A 677 14.73 -17.95 16.69
N ALA A 678 14.16 -18.40 17.79
CA ALA A 678 13.29 -19.57 17.82
C ALA A 678 11.97 -19.31 17.06
N VAL A 679 11.34 -18.13 17.20
CA VAL A 679 10.07 -17.87 16.49
C VAL A 679 10.31 -17.62 15.00
N TYR A 680 11.10 -16.59 14.66
CA TYR A 680 11.29 -16.20 13.26
C TYR A 680 12.25 -17.14 12.52
N GLY A 681 13.27 -17.67 13.19
CA GLY A 681 14.16 -18.67 12.61
C GLY A 681 13.43 -19.98 12.35
N PHE A 682 12.52 -20.43 13.24
CA PHE A 682 11.67 -21.58 12.94
C PHE A 682 10.80 -21.35 11.70
N ILE A 683 10.12 -20.19 11.62
CA ILE A 683 9.31 -19.83 10.44
C ILE A 683 10.15 -19.88 9.16
N VAL A 684 11.33 -19.24 9.17
CA VAL A 684 12.21 -19.18 8.01
C VAL A 684 12.74 -20.56 7.62
N LEU A 685 13.20 -21.35 8.58
CA LEU A 685 13.75 -22.69 8.32
C LEU A 685 12.69 -23.66 7.79
N VAL A 686 11.50 -23.68 8.40
CA VAL A 686 10.37 -24.50 7.92
C VAL A 686 9.95 -24.06 6.52
N SER A 687 9.84 -22.75 6.29
CA SER A 687 9.44 -22.23 4.98
C SER A 687 10.50 -22.49 3.90
N PHE A 688 11.79 -22.40 4.26
CA PHE A 688 12.89 -22.71 3.36
C PHE A 688 12.92 -24.20 3.01
N ALA A 689 12.80 -25.09 4.00
CA ALA A 689 12.70 -26.53 3.77
C ALA A 689 11.50 -26.87 2.87
N ALA A 690 10.35 -26.24 3.12
CA ALA A 690 9.16 -26.42 2.30
C ALA A 690 9.35 -25.92 0.86
N MET A 691 10.04 -24.79 0.68
CA MET A 691 10.42 -24.28 -0.64
C MET A 691 11.33 -25.26 -1.40
N LEU A 692 12.34 -25.84 -0.75
CA LEU A 692 13.23 -26.83 -1.39
C LEU A 692 12.45 -28.05 -1.90
N ILE A 693 11.59 -28.60 -1.04
CA ILE A 693 10.75 -29.75 -1.39
C ILE A 693 9.78 -29.38 -2.51
N HIS A 694 9.10 -28.23 -2.40
CA HIS A 694 8.18 -27.75 -3.42
C HIS A 694 8.87 -27.59 -4.77
N ARG A 695 10.07 -26.99 -4.81
CA ARG A 695 10.84 -26.84 -6.05
C ARG A 695 11.23 -28.18 -6.66
N PHE A 696 11.64 -29.15 -5.84
CA PHE A 696 11.93 -30.50 -6.31
C PHE A 696 10.68 -31.19 -6.89
N LEU A 697 9.53 -31.07 -6.22
CA LEU A 697 8.26 -31.61 -6.71
C LEU A 697 7.82 -30.93 -8.03
N MET A 698 7.98 -29.62 -8.15
CA MET A 698 7.67 -28.90 -9.39
C MET A 698 8.60 -29.32 -10.53
N LEU A 699 9.89 -29.58 -10.25
CA LEU A 699 10.83 -30.10 -11.25
C LEU A 699 10.37 -31.48 -11.76
N ILE A 700 9.97 -32.39 -10.87
CA ILE A 700 9.43 -33.70 -11.26
C ILE A 700 8.17 -33.52 -12.12
N GLN A 701 7.25 -32.65 -11.71
CA GLN A 701 6.02 -32.39 -12.47
C GLN A 701 6.30 -31.77 -13.84
N PHE A 702 7.31 -30.92 -13.94
CA PHE A 702 7.74 -30.33 -15.21
C PHE A 702 8.36 -31.39 -16.13
N LEU A 703 9.27 -32.23 -15.62
CA LEU A 703 9.89 -33.32 -16.38
C LEU A 703 8.87 -34.39 -16.82
N GLY A 704 7.81 -34.59 -16.05
CA GLY A 704 6.70 -35.50 -16.38
C GLY A 704 5.75 -34.97 -17.47
N ARG A 705 5.95 -33.75 -18.00
CA ARG A 705 5.09 -33.11 -19.01
C ARG A 705 5.89 -32.77 -20.29
N PRO A 706 6.16 -33.75 -21.16
CA PRO A 706 6.98 -33.53 -22.36
C PRO A 706 6.41 -32.46 -23.31
N GLU A 707 5.09 -32.34 -23.45
CA GLU A 707 4.44 -31.33 -24.31
C GLU A 707 4.73 -29.89 -23.86
N VAL A 708 4.80 -29.64 -22.55
CA VAL A 708 5.13 -28.31 -21.98
C VAL A 708 6.61 -28.01 -22.17
N PHE A 709 7.47 -29.04 -22.15
CA PHE A 709 8.89 -28.90 -22.45
C PHE A 709 9.10 -28.49 -23.91
N ASP A 710 8.43 -29.14 -24.86
CA ASP A 710 8.53 -28.81 -26.28
C ASP A 710 8.00 -27.39 -26.59
N GLU A 711 6.89 -26.98 -25.96
CA GLU A 711 6.35 -25.62 -26.09
C GLU A 711 7.27 -24.56 -25.46
N ALA A 712 7.89 -24.86 -24.31
CA ALA A 712 8.87 -23.98 -23.67
C ALA A 712 10.15 -23.83 -24.51
N VAL A 713 10.65 -24.93 -25.09
CA VAL A 713 11.81 -24.91 -25.99
C VAL A 713 11.49 -24.10 -27.26
N HIS A 714 10.31 -24.28 -27.86
CA HIS A 714 9.87 -23.48 -29.01
C HIS A 714 9.74 -21.99 -28.67
N THR A 715 9.22 -21.66 -27.48
CA THR A 715 9.08 -20.26 -27.03
C THR A 715 10.43 -19.61 -26.77
N LEU A 716 11.39 -20.36 -26.22
CA LEU A 716 12.78 -19.89 -26.01
C LEU A 716 13.52 -19.68 -27.33
N GLN A 717 13.32 -20.57 -28.30
CA GLN A 717 13.85 -20.42 -29.67
C GLN A 717 13.28 -19.19 -30.37
N ASN A 718 11.98 -18.91 -30.21
CA ASN A 718 11.32 -17.73 -30.78
C ASN A 718 11.66 -16.41 -30.07
N LYS A 719 12.02 -16.43 -28.78
CA LYS A 719 12.52 -15.23 -28.10
C LYS A 719 13.90 -14.80 -28.59
N HIS A 720 14.73 -15.75 -29.04
CA HIS A 720 16.05 -15.44 -29.61
C HIS A 720 15.99 -14.92 -31.05
N SER A 721 14.91 -15.20 -31.80
CA SER A 721 14.73 -14.67 -33.17
C SER A 721 14.15 -13.25 -33.23
N LEU A 722 13.63 -12.73 -32.10
CA LEU A 722 13.08 -11.37 -31.99
C LEU A 722 14.07 -10.34 -31.39
N SER A 723 15.31 -10.75 -31.07
CA SER A 723 16.40 -9.85 -30.67
C SER A 723 17.49 -9.70 -31.74
N GLY A 724 17.17 -10.03 -33.00
CA GLY A 724 18.01 -9.79 -34.17
C GLY A 724 17.64 -8.51 -34.89
#